data_AF-A0A7S0I8R5-F1
#
_entry.id   AF-A0A7S0I8R5-F1
#
_cell.length_a   1.000
_cell.length_b   1.000
_cell.length_c   1.000
_cell.angle_alpha   90.00
_cell.angle_beta   90.00
_cell.angle_gamma   90.00
#
_symmetry.space_group_name_H-M   'P 1'
#
loop_
_entity.id
_entity.type
_entity.pdbx_description
1 polymer ?
#
loop_
_entity_poly.entity_id
_entity_poly.type
_entity_poly.pdbx_seq_one_letter_code
_entity_poly.pdbx_strand_id
1 'polypeptide(L)'
;AMATAPPGSLPMNLGFIEVAVKFAEVMQECDRLCAVKDPTEEPFKSKYAAERALKSLASTLTDDRVAEIAGPDEPIVEALLDLRARLAHRRGVIAVETEDPAKAEGLLEDAVTWLGARSGAPECVHALIDSCNQLGVVWTNRSDPEKAMPHLERAMRVYEDLDPKDPHAKTPDIERAHTNTVFYLAQVYGYVGRDEEAAKLCGACLRRQCEADATAGGIGRGVPGASVSPEEWAQNAAQLARFYAARACWATARHCASAAEKVFADANPRWLRDAPAPRVEGSIPTGSDGVGKPQVEGSIPTGSDGVGKLDHPAADVGTNVHLAWAELHLRRLTAAMELFASGGDTETGAGGAAKRTAASGDDNALIVSFPTLRLGDGGATSATAAAKAVGIASEGPAEGWVPRDAATAGVVFNQAAPRFRAALARYKLDGFVTEHCDVVLHVSRLHKHLAFFEASNPRRYNSLRRRGVERVERVAGELSRDKYPGLYKTLWFEYAEAHRAILEGKIRRGRPPLSLGNAARCATRGYTAFVDTFEDQVGPDRRAPRRIRDSEEERAYVTARFIRARTASKQHGRFGSEADALGVALIDYEFVPAYVKAHGLEGMEQESDLCEQMCALLPTKIVHLRSLEKNAERDPLTVDPLAVQ
;
A
#
# COMPACT_ATOMS: atom_id res chain seq x y z
N ALA A 1 -4.35 45.85 7.19
CA ALA A 1 -3.27 46.82 6.93
C ALA A 1 -3.73 48.28 6.83
N MET A 2 -4.90 48.60 6.26
CA MET A 2 -5.36 50.00 6.11
C MET A 2 -5.81 50.72 7.41
N ALA A 3 -5.86 50.03 8.56
CA ALA A 3 -6.33 50.58 9.82
C ALA A 3 -5.21 51.10 10.76
N THR A 4 -3.93 50.88 10.41
CA THR A 4 -2.78 51.27 11.25
C THR A 4 -2.09 52.55 10.79
N ALA A 5 -2.57 53.18 9.72
CA ALA A 5 -2.08 54.45 9.24
C ALA A 5 -2.68 55.60 10.10
N PRO A 6 -1.87 56.59 10.52
CA PRO A 6 -2.35 57.70 11.35
C PRO A 6 -3.48 58.47 10.66
N PRO A 7 -4.42 59.10 11.41
CA PRO A 7 -5.55 59.80 10.81
C PRO A 7 -5.04 60.95 9.93
N GLY A 8 -5.17 60.80 8.61
CA GLY A 8 -4.77 61.80 7.61
C GLY A 8 -3.66 61.40 6.62
N SER A 9 -3.16 60.16 6.60
CA SER A 9 -2.01 59.77 5.75
C SER A 9 -2.33 58.94 4.49
N LEU A 10 -3.58 58.90 4.03
CA LEU A 10 -3.90 58.45 2.67
C LEU A 10 -4.75 59.55 2.01
N PRO A 11 -4.33 60.16 0.90
CA PRO A 11 -5.25 60.97 0.11
C PRO A 11 -6.45 60.06 -0.25
N MET A 12 -7.67 60.47 0.08
CA MET A 12 -8.88 59.76 -0.36
C MET A 12 -8.99 59.87 -1.88
N ASN A 13 -8.30 58.98 -2.59
CA ASN A 13 -8.40 58.85 -4.02
C ASN A 13 -9.73 58.16 -4.33
N LEU A 14 -10.72 58.96 -4.71
CA LEU A 14 -12.08 58.50 -4.95
C LEU A 14 -12.13 57.42 -6.05
N GLY A 15 -11.28 57.54 -7.08
CA GLY A 15 -11.19 56.56 -8.15
C GLY A 15 -10.66 55.21 -7.68
N PHE A 16 -9.65 55.21 -6.78
CA PHE A 16 -9.18 53.98 -6.14
C PHE A 16 -10.26 53.34 -5.27
N ILE A 17 -10.96 54.13 -4.45
CA ILE A 17 -12.03 53.64 -3.58
C ILE A 17 -13.15 52.99 -4.40
N GLU A 18 -13.57 53.63 -5.51
CA GLU A 18 -14.58 53.07 -6.41
C GLU A 18 -14.18 51.70 -6.97
N VAL A 19 -12.93 51.59 -7.44
CA VAL A 19 -12.39 50.31 -7.94
C VAL A 19 -12.32 49.27 -6.82
N ALA A 20 -11.86 49.64 -5.62
CA ALA A 20 -11.71 48.72 -4.50
C ALA A 20 -13.07 48.19 -4.01
N VAL A 21 -14.10 49.03 -3.94
CA VAL A 21 -15.47 48.62 -3.61
C VAL A 21 -16.01 47.66 -4.66
N LYS A 22 -15.90 48.02 -5.95
CA LYS A 22 -16.36 47.15 -7.05
C LYS A 22 -15.61 45.81 -7.07
N PHE A 23 -14.32 45.81 -6.77
CA PHE A 23 -13.54 44.59 -6.60
C PHE A 23 -14.11 43.71 -5.49
N ALA A 24 -14.39 44.27 -4.31
CA ALA A 24 -14.95 43.51 -3.20
C ALA A 24 -16.32 42.91 -3.54
N GLU A 25 -17.20 43.67 -4.20
CA GLU A 25 -18.50 43.19 -4.68
C GLU A 25 -18.37 42.04 -5.68
N VAL A 26 -17.48 42.17 -6.67
CA VAL A 26 -17.26 41.14 -7.69
C VAL A 26 -16.64 39.88 -7.08
N MET A 27 -15.71 40.01 -6.13
CA MET A 27 -15.13 38.86 -5.43
C MET A 27 -16.17 38.13 -4.56
N GLN A 28 -17.00 38.86 -3.83
CA GLN A 28 -18.09 38.27 -3.04
C GLN A 28 -19.10 37.51 -3.91
N GLU A 29 -19.48 38.11 -5.04
CA GLU A 29 -20.37 37.47 -6.00
C GLU A 29 -19.72 36.25 -6.66
N CYS A 30 -18.42 36.33 -6.98
CA CYS A 30 -17.64 35.19 -7.46
C CYS A 30 -17.68 34.02 -6.46
N ASP A 31 -17.44 34.28 -5.18
CA ASP A 31 -17.46 33.24 -4.16
C ASP A 31 -18.85 32.61 -4.01
N ARG A 32 -19.91 33.43 -4.07
CA ARG A 32 -21.29 32.95 -4.06
C ARG A 32 -21.60 32.05 -5.26
N LEU A 33 -21.18 32.44 -6.46
CA LEU A 33 -21.38 31.66 -7.68
C LEU A 33 -20.56 30.37 -7.71
N CYS A 34 -19.30 30.40 -7.27
CA CYS A 34 -18.44 29.23 -7.21
C CYS A 34 -18.90 28.20 -6.16
N ALA A 35 -19.67 28.61 -5.15
CA ALA A 35 -20.28 27.71 -4.17
C ALA A 35 -21.52 26.96 -4.70
N VAL A 36 -22.08 27.36 -5.85
CA VAL A 36 -23.25 26.71 -6.46
C VAL A 36 -22.85 25.35 -7.03
N LYS A 37 -23.61 24.31 -6.70
CA LYS A 37 -23.51 22.99 -7.35
C LYS A 37 -24.37 23.00 -8.61
N ASP A 38 -23.73 23.20 -9.75
CA ASP A 38 -24.39 23.16 -11.06
C ASP A 38 -24.87 21.73 -11.43
N PRO A 39 -25.98 21.59 -12.17
CA PRO A 39 -26.46 20.29 -12.64
C PRO A 39 -25.51 19.68 -13.66
N THR A 40 -25.52 18.34 -13.79
CA THR A 40 -24.66 17.61 -14.73
C THR A 40 -24.93 17.96 -16.20
N GLU A 41 -26.13 18.44 -16.54
CA GLU A 41 -26.49 18.85 -17.90
C GLU A 41 -25.90 20.22 -18.29
N GLU A 42 -25.58 21.06 -17.31
CA GLU A 42 -24.97 22.39 -17.51
C GLU A 42 -23.76 22.57 -16.57
N PRO A 43 -22.69 21.79 -16.73
CA PRO A 43 -21.55 21.83 -15.82
C PRO A 43 -20.88 23.20 -15.84
N PHE A 44 -20.46 23.66 -14.65
CA PHE A 44 -19.70 24.90 -14.43
C PHE A 44 -20.39 26.20 -14.86
N LYS A 45 -21.70 26.19 -15.14
CA LYS A 45 -22.47 27.38 -15.55
C LYS A 45 -22.24 28.58 -14.62
N SER A 46 -22.29 28.35 -13.31
CA SER A 46 -22.10 29.39 -12.30
C SER A 46 -20.65 29.88 -12.26
N LYS A 47 -19.66 28.99 -12.45
CA LYS A 47 -18.24 29.36 -12.54
C LYS A 47 -17.91 30.19 -13.79
N TYR A 48 -18.51 29.86 -14.93
CA TYR A 48 -18.38 30.69 -16.14
C TYR A 48 -19.05 32.06 -15.97
N ALA A 49 -20.13 32.17 -15.19
CA ALA A 49 -20.72 33.46 -14.84
C ALA A 49 -19.79 34.29 -13.96
N ALA A 50 -19.16 33.67 -12.96
CA ALA A 50 -18.16 34.32 -12.12
C ALA A 50 -16.96 34.83 -12.95
N GLU A 51 -16.43 34.01 -13.86
CA GLU A 51 -15.36 34.45 -14.77
C GLU A 51 -15.81 35.61 -15.67
N ARG A 52 -17.04 35.63 -16.19
CA ARG A 52 -17.49 36.80 -16.97
C ARG A 52 -17.45 38.08 -16.15
N ALA A 53 -17.88 38.04 -14.88
CA ALA A 53 -17.84 39.19 -13.98
C ALA A 53 -16.40 39.64 -13.66
N LEU A 54 -15.52 38.70 -13.31
CA LEU A 54 -14.11 38.96 -13.03
C LEU A 54 -13.38 39.52 -14.26
N LYS A 55 -13.58 38.92 -15.43
CA LYS A 55 -13.00 39.39 -16.69
C LYS A 55 -13.49 40.80 -17.04
N SER A 56 -14.77 41.09 -16.82
CA SER A 56 -15.33 42.42 -17.05
C SER A 56 -14.62 43.46 -16.19
N LEU A 57 -14.46 43.23 -14.88
CA LEU A 57 -13.73 44.15 -14.01
C LEU A 57 -12.25 44.26 -14.40
N ALA A 58 -11.58 43.12 -14.65
CA ALA A 58 -10.17 43.11 -15.05
C ALA A 58 -9.92 43.92 -16.34
N SER A 59 -10.84 43.86 -17.30
CA SER A 59 -10.73 44.62 -18.55
C SER A 59 -10.82 46.14 -18.39
N THR A 60 -11.33 46.61 -17.24
CA THR A 60 -11.35 48.04 -16.92
C THR A 60 -10.06 48.53 -16.26
N LEU A 61 -9.22 47.64 -15.74
CA LEU A 61 -7.96 47.98 -15.05
C LEU A 61 -6.76 47.87 -16.00
N THR A 62 -6.80 48.60 -17.11
CA THR A 62 -5.68 48.75 -18.03
C THR A 62 -4.57 49.62 -17.44
N ASP A 63 -3.35 49.55 -18.00
CA ASP A 63 -2.21 50.36 -17.53
C ASP A 63 -2.53 51.85 -17.60
N ASP A 64 -3.20 52.31 -18.67
CA ASP A 64 -3.67 53.68 -18.83
C ASP A 64 -4.67 54.08 -17.72
N ARG A 65 -5.60 53.20 -17.37
CA ARG A 65 -6.58 53.47 -16.31
C ARG A 65 -5.94 53.50 -14.93
N VAL A 66 -4.94 52.65 -14.70
CA VAL A 66 -4.15 52.68 -13.46
C VAL A 66 -3.40 54.01 -13.35
N ALA A 67 -2.74 54.44 -14.42
CA ALA A 67 -2.05 55.74 -14.48
C ALA A 67 -3.01 56.92 -14.31
N GLU A 68 -4.22 56.84 -14.88
CA GLU A 68 -5.27 57.85 -14.74
C GLU A 68 -5.74 57.98 -13.28
N ILE A 69 -6.03 56.85 -12.62
CA ILE A 69 -6.54 56.85 -11.23
C ILE A 69 -5.44 57.26 -10.26
N ALA A 70 -4.27 56.64 -10.36
CA ALA A 70 -3.20 56.81 -9.38
C ALA A 70 -2.40 58.11 -9.59
N GLY A 71 -2.31 58.60 -10.83
CA GLY A 71 -1.38 59.68 -11.17
C GLY A 71 0.06 59.30 -10.77
N PRO A 72 0.81 60.19 -10.10
CA PRO A 72 2.15 59.89 -9.62
C PRO A 72 2.20 59.14 -8.27
N ASP A 73 1.05 58.79 -7.68
CA ASP A 73 0.98 58.13 -6.37
C ASP A 73 1.30 56.64 -6.49
N GLU A 74 2.58 56.31 -6.34
CA GLU A 74 3.12 54.96 -6.50
C GLU A 74 2.44 53.92 -5.57
N PRO A 75 2.16 54.19 -4.29
CA PRO A 75 1.33 53.32 -3.45
C PRO A 75 -0.06 52.98 -4.04
N ILE A 76 -0.72 53.93 -4.72
CA ILE A 76 -2.02 53.68 -5.36
C ILE A 76 -1.85 52.85 -6.64
N VAL A 77 -0.80 53.11 -7.42
CA VAL A 77 -0.44 52.26 -8.59
C VAL A 77 -0.27 50.81 -8.13
N GLU A 78 0.51 50.60 -7.07
CA GLU A 78 0.77 49.28 -6.49
C GLU A 78 -0.52 48.60 -6.02
N ALA A 79 -1.37 49.31 -5.28
CA ALA A 79 -2.62 48.75 -4.78
C ALA A 79 -3.59 48.35 -5.91
N LEU A 80 -3.64 49.12 -7.00
CA LEU A 80 -4.45 48.78 -8.19
C LEU A 80 -3.91 47.56 -8.93
N LEU A 81 -2.59 47.45 -9.05
CA LEU A 81 -1.96 46.30 -9.69
C LEU A 81 -2.06 45.03 -8.83
N ASP A 82 -2.07 45.16 -7.50
CA ASP A 82 -2.40 44.07 -6.56
C ASP A 82 -3.85 43.59 -6.72
N LEU A 83 -4.81 44.51 -6.94
CA LEU A 83 -6.19 44.13 -7.28
C LEU A 83 -6.24 43.39 -8.62
N ARG A 84 -5.53 43.87 -9.64
CA ARG A 84 -5.46 43.22 -10.96
C ARG A 84 -4.83 41.82 -10.88
N ALA A 85 -3.75 41.65 -10.14
CA ALA A 85 -3.11 40.35 -9.96
C ALA A 85 -4.01 39.36 -9.19
N ARG A 86 -4.76 39.83 -8.18
CA ARG A 86 -5.75 38.99 -7.47
C ARG A 86 -6.93 38.60 -8.36
N LEU A 87 -7.37 39.48 -9.27
CA LEU A 87 -8.34 39.11 -10.31
C LEU A 87 -7.75 38.02 -11.23
N ALA A 88 -6.51 38.18 -11.71
CA ALA A 88 -5.86 37.19 -12.55
C ALA A 88 -5.75 35.83 -11.84
N HIS A 89 -5.31 35.81 -10.58
CA HIS A 89 -5.31 34.63 -9.72
C HIS A 89 -6.68 33.95 -9.67
N ARG A 90 -7.75 34.67 -9.26
CA ARG A 90 -9.09 34.07 -9.11
C ARG A 90 -9.63 33.51 -10.42
N ARG A 91 -9.39 34.22 -11.53
CA ARG A 91 -9.75 33.76 -12.88
C ARG A 91 -8.95 32.52 -13.29
N GLY A 92 -7.68 32.44 -12.89
CA GLY A 92 -6.81 31.29 -13.07
C GLY A 92 -7.31 30.06 -12.31
N VAL A 93 -7.71 30.22 -11.04
CA VAL A 93 -8.34 29.14 -10.24
C VAL A 93 -9.59 28.61 -10.94
N ILE A 94 -10.49 29.51 -11.39
CA ILE A 94 -11.68 29.10 -12.15
C ILE A 94 -11.27 28.34 -13.41
N ALA A 95 -10.26 28.80 -14.14
CA ALA A 95 -9.80 28.11 -15.34
C ALA A 95 -9.28 26.68 -15.04
N VAL A 96 -8.57 26.46 -13.93
CA VAL A 96 -8.20 25.10 -13.47
C VAL A 96 -9.44 24.27 -13.20
N GLU A 97 -10.40 24.81 -12.44
CA GLU A 97 -11.63 24.12 -12.07
C GLU A 97 -12.57 23.83 -13.25
N THR A 98 -12.49 24.63 -14.32
CA THR A 98 -13.24 24.42 -15.58
C THR A 98 -12.40 23.73 -16.65
N GLU A 99 -11.28 23.11 -16.27
CA GLU A 99 -10.44 22.30 -17.14
C GLU A 99 -9.88 23.04 -18.38
N ASP A 100 -9.54 24.33 -18.23
CA ASP A 100 -8.87 25.16 -19.24
C ASP A 100 -7.42 25.45 -18.81
N PRO A 101 -6.50 24.47 -18.95
CA PRO A 101 -5.17 24.57 -18.37
C PRO A 101 -4.29 25.63 -19.06
N ALA A 102 -4.52 25.93 -20.34
CA ALA A 102 -3.74 26.95 -21.05
C ALA A 102 -4.08 28.36 -20.56
N LYS A 103 -5.38 28.63 -20.35
CA LYS A 103 -5.82 29.89 -19.75
C LYS A 103 -5.41 29.99 -18.29
N ALA A 104 -5.49 28.88 -17.54
CA ALA A 104 -5.04 28.84 -16.15
C ALA A 104 -3.56 29.20 -16.02
N GLU A 105 -2.70 28.54 -16.79
CA GLU A 105 -1.25 28.79 -16.80
C GLU A 105 -0.93 30.27 -17.03
N GLY A 106 -1.44 30.88 -18.10
CA GLY A 106 -1.16 32.28 -18.41
C GLY A 106 -1.63 33.24 -17.30
N LEU A 107 -2.86 33.06 -16.80
CA LEU A 107 -3.41 33.93 -15.74
C LEU A 107 -2.68 33.79 -14.40
N LEU A 108 -2.27 32.57 -14.05
CA LEU A 108 -1.59 32.29 -12.79
C LEU A 108 -0.13 32.74 -12.83
N GLU A 109 0.58 32.58 -13.96
CA GLU A 109 1.94 33.10 -14.14
C GLU A 109 2.00 34.63 -14.06
N ASP A 110 1.03 35.31 -14.69
CA ASP A 110 0.88 36.76 -14.59
C ASP A 110 0.71 37.21 -13.13
N ALA A 111 -0.13 36.50 -12.37
CA ALA A 111 -0.34 36.78 -10.95
C ALA A 111 0.92 36.52 -10.11
N VAL A 112 1.62 35.39 -10.32
CA VAL A 112 2.84 35.03 -9.59
C VAL A 112 3.97 36.02 -9.87
N THR A 113 4.11 36.47 -11.11
CA THR A 113 5.15 37.43 -11.51
C THR A 113 4.95 38.77 -10.82
N TRP A 114 3.73 39.29 -10.79
CA TRP A 114 3.44 40.55 -10.09
C TRP A 114 3.59 40.42 -8.57
N LEU A 115 2.88 39.46 -7.96
CA LEU A 115 2.81 39.33 -6.50
C LEU A 115 4.14 38.92 -5.88
N GLY A 116 4.92 38.11 -6.60
CA GLY A 116 6.16 37.55 -6.09
C GLY A 116 7.36 38.50 -6.08
N ALA A 117 7.20 39.74 -6.54
CA ALA A 117 8.24 40.77 -6.48
C ALA A 117 8.28 41.53 -5.12
N ARG A 118 7.33 41.26 -4.21
CA ARG A 118 7.10 42.12 -3.03
C ARG A 118 6.60 41.34 -1.81
N SER A 119 6.89 41.86 -0.60
CA SER A 119 6.14 41.51 0.62
C SER A 119 4.83 42.31 0.61
N GLY A 120 3.69 41.63 0.46
CA GLY A 120 2.38 42.24 0.27
C GLY A 120 1.40 42.03 1.43
N ALA A 121 0.19 42.59 1.29
CA ALA A 121 -0.92 42.32 2.21
C ALA A 121 -1.22 40.80 2.29
N PRO A 122 -1.80 40.29 3.40
CA PRO A 122 -2.07 38.85 3.57
C PRO A 122 -2.87 38.23 2.41
N GLU A 123 -3.78 38.98 1.80
CA GLU A 123 -4.57 38.54 0.65
C GLU A 123 -3.72 38.35 -0.61
N CYS A 124 -2.67 39.16 -0.78
CA CYS A 124 -1.69 39.06 -1.86
C CYS A 124 -0.74 37.86 -1.63
N VAL A 125 -0.32 37.65 -0.38
CA VAL A 125 0.48 36.47 0.01
C VAL A 125 -0.30 35.18 -0.23
N HIS A 126 -1.57 35.12 0.20
CA HIS A 126 -2.46 34.00 -0.08
C HIS A 126 -2.59 33.74 -1.58
N ALA A 127 -2.89 34.78 -2.38
CA ALA A 127 -3.04 34.64 -3.82
C ALA A 127 -1.76 34.16 -4.50
N LEU A 128 -0.58 34.56 -4.02
CA LEU A 128 0.70 34.08 -4.53
C LEU A 128 0.92 32.59 -4.23
N ILE A 129 0.75 32.18 -2.97
CA ILE A 129 0.91 30.78 -2.55
C ILE A 129 -0.08 29.89 -3.31
N ASP A 130 -1.36 30.29 -3.36
CA ASP A 130 -2.38 29.50 -4.03
C ASP A 130 -2.17 29.48 -5.56
N SER A 131 -1.73 30.58 -6.18
CA SER A 131 -1.40 30.55 -7.63
C SER A 131 -0.28 29.56 -7.94
N CYS A 132 0.77 29.53 -7.13
CA CYS A 132 1.83 28.54 -7.23
C CYS A 132 1.32 27.11 -7.04
N ASN A 133 0.41 26.88 -6.08
CA ASN A 133 -0.23 25.57 -5.88
C ASN A 133 -1.01 25.13 -7.12
N GLN A 134 -1.82 26.02 -7.69
CA GLN A 134 -2.62 25.75 -8.87
C GLN A 134 -1.75 25.47 -10.10
N LEU A 135 -0.64 26.19 -10.28
CA LEU A 135 0.37 25.87 -11.31
C LEU A 135 0.98 24.48 -11.09
N GLY A 136 1.27 24.12 -9.83
CA GLY A 136 1.71 22.78 -9.47
C GLY A 136 0.71 21.69 -9.91
N VAL A 137 -0.59 21.92 -9.68
CA VAL A 137 -1.68 21.03 -10.12
C VAL A 137 -1.76 20.95 -11.65
N VAL A 138 -1.71 22.09 -12.35
CA VAL A 138 -1.77 22.15 -13.83
C VAL A 138 -0.64 21.33 -14.46
N TRP A 139 0.59 21.50 -14.00
CA TRP A 139 1.74 20.78 -14.56
C TRP A 139 1.73 19.29 -14.22
N THR A 140 1.32 18.93 -13.00
CA THR A 140 1.18 17.54 -12.59
C THR A 140 0.10 16.81 -13.41
N ASN A 141 -1.05 17.45 -13.65
CA ASN A 141 -2.12 16.90 -14.49
C ASN A 141 -1.70 16.72 -15.95
N ARG A 142 -0.73 17.50 -16.43
CA ARG A 142 -0.09 17.34 -17.75
C ARG A 142 1.04 16.30 -17.76
N SER A 143 1.20 15.54 -16.67
CA SER A 143 2.27 14.54 -16.50
C SER A 143 3.68 15.13 -16.57
N ASP A 144 3.86 16.38 -16.16
CA ASP A 144 5.15 17.09 -16.12
C ASP A 144 5.44 17.59 -14.67
N PRO A 145 5.76 16.67 -13.74
CA PRO A 145 6.00 17.02 -12.33
C PRO A 145 7.26 17.87 -12.13
N GLU A 146 8.21 17.83 -13.07
CA GLU A 146 9.44 18.63 -13.01
C GLU A 146 9.15 20.13 -13.14
N LYS A 147 8.17 20.51 -13.98
CA LYS A 147 7.69 21.90 -14.07
C LYS A 147 6.82 22.32 -12.89
N ALA A 148 6.12 21.40 -12.25
CA ALA A 148 5.32 21.70 -11.05
C ALA A 148 6.19 22.10 -9.84
N MET A 149 7.33 21.42 -9.68
CA MET A 149 8.23 21.54 -8.53
C MET A 149 8.67 22.98 -8.19
N PRO A 150 9.22 23.80 -9.12
CA PRO A 150 9.69 25.15 -8.78
C PRO A 150 8.57 26.08 -8.27
N HIS A 151 7.33 25.92 -8.75
CA HIS A 151 6.19 26.70 -8.25
C HIS A 151 5.87 26.33 -6.80
N LEU A 152 5.81 25.04 -6.49
CA LEU A 152 5.48 24.55 -5.14
C LEU A 152 6.60 24.86 -4.14
N GLU A 153 7.86 24.76 -4.53
CA GLU A 153 8.99 25.21 -3.70
C GLU A 153 8.93 26.72 -3.44
N ARG A 154 8.53 27.52 -4.44
CA ARG A 154 8.34 28.96 -4.25
C ARG A 154 7.21 29.24 -3.24
N ALA A 155 6.07 28.56 -3.36
CA ALA A 155 4.98 28.67 -2.38
C ALA A 155 5.43 28.33 -0.95
N MET A 156 6.25 27.29 -0.80
CA MET A 156 6.79 26.88 0.50
C MET A 156 7.69 27.97 1.09
N ARG A 157 8.64 28.50 0.29
CA ARG A 157 9.54 29.59 0.72
C ARG A 157 8.78 30.85 1.14
N VAL A 158 7.79 31.26 0.33
CA VAL A 158 6.95 32.43 0.63
C VAL A 158 6.28 32.30 1.99
N TYR A 159 5.78 31.12 2.34
CA TYR A 159 5.17 30.87 3.65
C TYR A 159 6.19 30.83 4.80
N GLU A 160 7.37 30.24 4.56
CA GLU A 160 8.46 30.15 5.55
C GLU A 160 9.06 31.51 5.89
N ASP A 161 9.09 32.43 4.92
CA ASP A 161 9.58 33.81 5.07
C ASP A 161 8.63 34.73 5.86
N LEU A 162 7.40 34.28 6.16
CA LEU A 162 6.44 35.05 6.96
C LEU A 162 6.89 35.17 8.41
N ASP A 163 6.90 36.39 8.95
CA ASP A 163 7.32 36.65 10.34
C ASP A 163 6.43 35.89 11.33
N PRO A 164 6.96 34.89 12.06
CA PRO A 164 6.16 34.12 13.02
C PRO A 164 5.68 34.96 14.21
N LYS A 165 6.21 36.17 14.41
CA LYS A 165 5.80 37.09 15.48
C LYS A 165 4.62 37.98 15.08
N ASP A 166 4.33 38.11 13.79
CA ASP A 166 3.17 38.84 13.33
C ASP A 166 1.93 37.94 13.39
N PRO A 167 0.98 38.19 14.32
CA PRO A 167 -0.22 37.38 14.47
C PRO A 167 -1.16 37.45 13.25
N HIS A 168 -0.93 38.39 12.32
CA HIS A 168 -1.70 38.55 11.10
C HIS A 168 -0.99 38.02 9.85
N ALA A 169 0.27 37.59 9.94
CA ALA A 169 1.02 37.09 8.79
C ALA A 169 0.49 35.74 8.29
N LYS A 170 0.00 34.88 9.20
CA LYS A 170 -0.51 33.53 8.89
C LYS A 170 -2.01 33.44 9.11
N THR A 171 -2.78 34.04 8.20
CA THR A 171 -4.24 33.95 8.21
C THR A 171 -4.71 32.51 7.95
N PRO A 172 -5.97 32.16 8.32
CA PRO A 172 -6.50 30.82 8.06
C PRO A 172 -6.42 30.40 6.58
N ASP A 173 -6.59 31.35 5.65
CA ASP A 173 -6.49 31.08 4.22
C ASP A 173 -5.05 30.76 3.81
N ILE A 174 -4.05 31.49 4.34
CA ILE A 174 -2.63 31.21 4.11
C ILE A 174 -2.22 29.86 4.70
N GLU A 175 -2.67 29.53 5.91
CA GLU A 175 -2.40 28.23 6.55
C GLU A 175 -3.00 27.08 5.73
N ARG A 176 -4.22 27.25 5.19
CA ARG A 176 -4.85 26.27 4.30
C ARG A 176 -4.08 26.14 2.98
N ALA A 177 -3.75 27.26 2.34
CA ALA A 177 -2.98 27.27 1.09
C ALA A 177 -1.60 26.60 1.27
N HIS A 178 -0.90 26.88 2.37
CA HIS A 178 0.38 26.23 2.64
C HIS A 178 0.23 24.73 2.93
N THR A 179 -0.84 24.29 3.60
CA THR A 179 -1.12 22.85 3.77
C THR A 179 -1.32 22.17 2.41
N ASN A 180 -1.99 22.84 1.46
CA ASN A 180 -2.09 22.37 0.08
C ASN A 180 -0.71 22.33 -0.61
N THR A 181 0.14 23.33 -0.40
CA THR A 181 1.52 23.34 -0.91
C THR A 181 2.30 22.10 -0.45
N VAL A 182 2.26 21.80 0.86
CA VAL A 182 2.93 20.62 1.43
C VAL A 182 2.38 19.33 0.82
N PHE A 183 1.07 19.24 0.64
CA PHE A 183 0.42 18.08 0.03
C PHE A 183 0.82 17.89 -1.44
N TYR A 184 0.71 18.92 -2.27
CA TYR A 184 1.08 18.84 -3.70
C TYR A 184 2.58 18.60 -3.89
N LEU A 185 3.43 19.20 -3.06
CA LEU A 185 4.87 18.97 -3.13
C LEU A 185 5.22 17.52 -2.75
N ALA A 186 4.50 16.92 -1.81
CA ALA A 186 4.65 15.49 -1.50
C ALA A 186 4.29 14.61 -2.71
N GLN A 187 3.21 14.92 -3.44
CA GLN A 187 2.83 14.21 -4.65
C GLN A 187 3.89 14.34 -5.74
N VAL A 188 4.38 15.56 -6.01
CA VAL A 188 5.43 15.83 -6.98
C VAL A 188 6.70 15.06 -6.64
N TYR A 189 7.14 15.08 -5.38
CA TYR A 189 8.29 14.27 -4.94
C TYR A 189 8.08 12.77 -5.14
N GLY A 190 6.85 12.27 -4.92
CA GLY A 190 6.51 10.89 -5.26
C GLY A 190 6.68 10.58 -6.75
N TYR A 191 6.20 11.46 -7.64
CA TYR A 191 6.31 11.27 -9.09
C TYR A 191 7.75 11.32 -9.61
N VAL A 192 8.64 12.10 -8.98
CA VAL A 192 10.06 12.16 -9.35
C VAL A 192 10.93 11.13 -8.61
N GLY A 193 10.33 10.18 -7.87
CA GLY A 193 11.04 9.11 -7.17
C GLY A 193 11.75 9.52 -5.88
N ARG A 194 11.42 10.69 -5.33
CA ARG A 194 11.93 11.21 -4.03
C ARG A 194 11.04 10.76 -2.88
N ASP A 195 10.94 9.45 -2.71
CA ASP A 195 10.03 8.77 -1.78
C ASP A 195 10.15 9.23 -0.33
N GLU A 196 11.38 9.45 0.17
CA GLU A 196 11.59 9.81 1.57
C GLU A 196 11.16 11.24 1.87
N GLU A 197 11.45 12.18 0.97
CA GLU A 197 10.97 13.56 1.08
C GLU A 197 9.45 13.62 0.94
N ALA A 198 8.87 12.86 0.00
CA ALA A 198 7.43 12.73 -0.14
C ALA A 198 6.77 12.25 1.17
N ALA A 199 7.31 11.19 1.79
CA ALA A 199 6.79 10.67 3.05
C ALA A 199 6.90 11.67 4.23
N LYS A 200 8.00 12.43 4.31
CA LYS A 200 8.17 13.48 5.31
C LYS A 200 7.14 14.60 5.14
N LEU A 201 6.91 15.04 3.90
CA LEU A 201 5.90 16.06 3.60
C LEU A 201 4.48 15.55 3.83
N CYS A 202 4.17 14.29 3.49
CA CYS A 202 2.89 13.66 3.86
C CYS A 202 2.68 13.69 5.37
N GLY A 203 3.70 13.35 6.17
CA GLY A 203 3.65 13.44 7.63
C GLY A 203 3.46 14.87 8.14
N ALA A 204 4.12 15.86 7.53
CA ALA A 204 3.94 17.27 7.87
C ALA A 204 2.52 17.76 7.54
N CYS A 205 1.98 17.38 6.38
CA CYS A 205 0.61 17.69 5.97
C CYS A 205 -0.41 17.10 6.96
N LEU A 206 -0.31 15.80 7.27
CA LEU A 206 -1.20 15.13 8.22
C LEU A 206 -1.14 15.78 9.61
N ARG A 207 0.06 16.19 10.06
CA ARG A 207 0.23 16.93 11.32
C ARG A 207 -0.52 18.25 11.30
N ARG A 208 -0.34 19.06 10.25
CA ARG A 208 -1.01 20.36 10.11
C ARG A 208 -2.53 20.22 10.10
N GLN A 209 -3.05 19.27 9.32
CA GLN A 209 -4.48 18.96 9.28
C GLN A 209 -5.03 18.52 10.64
N CYS A 210 -4.21 17.81 11.42
CA CYS A 210 -4.60 17.30 12.73
C CYS A 210 -4.58 18.38 13.82
N GLU A 211 -3.63 19.32 13.73
CA GLU A 211 -3.47 20.44 14.67
C GLU A 211 -4.47 21.58 14.39
N ALA A 212 -4.93 21.73 13.15
CA ALA A 212 -5.88 22.76 12.73
C ALA A 212 -7.34 22.45 13.15
N ASP A 213 -8.11 23.51 13.37
CA ASP A 213 -9.57 23.44 13.54
C ASP A 213 -10.26 23.03 12.23
N ALA A 214 -11.39 22.31 12.33
CA ALA A 214 -12.13 21.84 11.16
C ALA A 214 -12.54 22.98 10.21
N THR A 215 -12.87 24.17 10.73
CA THR A 215 -13.23 25.34 9.89
C THR A 215 -12.01 26.05 9.28
N ALA A 216 -10.78 25.67 9.68
CA ALA A 216 -9.52 26.29 9.29
C ALA A 216 -8.57 25.28 8.61
N GLY A 217 -9.13 24.33 7.83
CA GLY A 217 -8.33 23.34 7.10
C GLY A 217 -7.96 22.11 7.94
N GLY A 218 -8.60 21.89 9.08
CA GLY A 218 -8.43 20.67 9.88
C GLY A 218 -9.25 19.47 9.38
N ILE A 219 -9.25 18.40 10.17
CA ILE A 219 -10.04 17.19 9.93
C ILE A 219 -11.53 17.48 10.20
N GLY A 220 -12.41 17.21 9.24
CA GLY A 220 -13.85 17.43 9.42
C GLY A 220 -14.71 16.74 8.36
N ARG A 221 -15.84 16.15 8.77
CA ARG A 221 -16.82 15.57 7.83
C ARG A 221 -17.90 16.59 7.52
N GLY A 222 -18.00 17.01 6.26
CA GLY A 222 -19.07 17.91 5.81
C GLY A 222 -19.04 19.30 6.47
N VAL A 223 -17.92 19.67 7.09
CA VAL A 223 -17.71 20.98 7.72
C VAL A 223 -17.16 21.94 6.66
N PRO A 224 -17.80 23.09 6.41
CA PRO A 224 -17.25 24.11 5.53
C PRO A 224 -15.85 24.55 6.01
N GLY A 225 -14.86 24.50 5.14
CA GLY A 225 -13.48 24.85 5.44
C GLY A 225 -12.58 23.69 5.91
N ALA A 226 -13.12 22.48 6.11
CA ALA A 226 -12.30 21.30 6.38
C ALA A 226 -11.49 20.92 5.14
N SER A 227 -10.23 20.50 5.34
CA SER A 227 -9.36 20.09 4.23
C SER A 227 -9.49 18.61 3.90
N VAL A 228 -9.91 17.79 4.85
CA VAL A 228 -9.90 16.33 4.73
C VAL A 228 -10.95 15.71 5.64
N SER A 229 -11.62 14.65 5.16
CA SER A 229 -12.51 13.86 6.01
C SER A 229 -11.71 12.98 6.99
N PRO A 230 -12.30 12.55 8.11
CA PRO A 230 -11.63 11.61 9.02
C PRO A 230 -11.18 10.31 8.33
N GLU A 231 -11.99 9.80 7.38
CA GLU A 231 -11.64 8.60 6.60
C GLU A 231 -10.43 8.81 5.70
N GLU A 232 -10.40 9.89 4.92
CA GLU A 232 -9.28 10.18 4.03
C GLU A 232 -8.00 10.43 4.84
N TRP A 233 -8.09 11.13 5.97
CA TRP A 233 -6.95 11.32 6.87
C TRP A 233 -6.42 9.99 7.40
N ALA A 234 -7.32 9.11 7.86
CA ALA A 234 -6.95 7.79 8.35
C ALA A 234 -6.35 6.90 7.25
N GLN A 235 -6.87 6.97 6.03
CA GLN A 235 -6.33 6.26 4.86
C GLN A 235 -4.89 6.71 4.58
N ASN A 236 -4.63 8.02 4.56
CA ASN A 236 -3.30 8.59 4.31
C ASN A 236 -2.31 8.21 5.44
N ALA A 237 -2.75 8.27 6.70
CA ALA A 237 -1.95 7.82 7.83
C ALA A 237 -1.65 6.31 7.79
N ALA A 238 -2.60 5.49 7.34
CA ALA A 238 -2.40 4.04 7.15
C ALA A 238 -1.41 3.73 6.01
N GLN A 239 -1.43 4.50 4.90
CA GLN A 239 -0.42 4.39 3.85
C GLN A 239 0.98 4.74 4.36
N LEU A 240 1.10 5.83 5.14
CA LEU A 240 2.37 6.24 5.74
C LEU A 240 2.89 5.18 6.73
N ALA A 241 2.01 4.52 7.46
CA ALA A 241 2.36 3.40 8.33
C ALA A 241 2.99 2.24 7.54
N ARG A 242 2.36 1.82 6.42
CA ARG A 242 2.90 0.76 5.55
C ARG A 242 4.25 1.15 4.94
N PHE A 243 4.39 2.41 4.50
CA PHE A 243 5.65 2.95 3.95
C PHE A 243 6.80 2.81 4.95
N TYR A 244 6.61 3.26 6.18
CA TYR A 244 7.64 3.16 7.23
C TYR A 244 7.85 1.72 7.70
N ALA A 245 6.81 0.88 7.73
CA ALA A 245 6.95 -0.54 8.06
C ALA A 245 7.83 -1.30 7.05
N ALA A 246 7.69 -0.99 5.76
CA ALA A 246 8.50 -1.58 4.70
C ALA A 246 10.00 -1.24 4.85
N ARG A 247 10.33 -0.11 5.48
CA ARG A 247 11.69 0.39 5.74
C ARG A 247 12.21 0.08 7.14
N ALA A 248 11.50 -0.76 7.90
CA ALA A 248 11.86 -1.10 9.29
C ALA A 248 11.86 0.09 10.28
N CYS A 249 11.20 1.21 9.96
CA CYS A 249 11.02 2.34 10.86
C CYS A 249 9.83 2.07 11.81
N TRP A 250 10.02 1.13 12.74
CA TRP A 250 8.93 0.52 13.52
C TRP A 250 8.14 1.51 14.37
N ALA A 251 8.83 2.42 15.04
CA ALA A 251 8.19 3.41 15.91
C ALA A 251 7.28 4.34 15.11
N THR A 252 7.79 4.89 14.00
CA THR A 252 7.02 5.76 13.10
C THR A 252 5.84 5.01 12.47
N ALA A 253 6.07 3.78 12.00
CA ALA A 253 5.00 2.96 11.40
C ALA A 253 3.86 2.67 12.40
N ARG A 254 4.22 2.28 13.63
CA ARG A 254 3.25 2.05 14.71
C ARG A 254 2.49 3.33 15.06
N HIS A 255 3.20 4.46 15.16
CA HIS A 255 2.60 5.76 15.45
C HIS A 255 1.55 6.14 14.41
N CYS A 256 1.89 6.03 13.13
CA CYS A 256 0.96 6.29 12.03
C CYS A 256 -0.25 5.34 12.04
N ALA A 257 -0.02 4.03 12.23
CA ALA A 257 -1.12 3.05 12.28
C ALA A 257 -2.07 3.29 13.46
N SER A 258 -1.52 3.69 14.62
CA SER A 258 -2.30 4.01 15.81
C SER A 258 -3.14 5.27 15.62
N ALA A 259 -2.55 6.30 15.01
CA ALA A 259 -3.26 7.55 14.73
C ALA A 259 -4.38 7.32 13.71
N ALA A 260 -4.11 6.57 12.63
CA ALA A 260 -5.11 6.17 11.64
C ALA A 260 -6.28 5.43 12.28
N GLU A 261 -5.99 4.43 13.12
CA GLU A 261 -7.00 3.65 13.84
C GLU A 261 -7.85 4.51 14.76
N LYS A 262 -7.24 5.45 15.50
CA LYS A 262 -8.00 6.33 16.39
C LYS A 262 -8.96 7.22 15.61
N VAL A 263 -8.44 7.98 14.64
CA VAL A 263 -9.24 8.95 13.87
C VAL A 263 -10.38 8.23 13.15
N PHE A 264 -10.10 7.07 12.57
CA PHE A 264 -11.13 6.27 11.92
C PHE A 264 -12.17 5.72 12.89
N ALA A 265 -11.75 5.16 14.03
CA ALA A 265 -12.66 4.59 15.03
C ALA A 265 -13.58 5.65 15.67
N ASP A 266 -13.06 6.84 15.93
CA ASP A 266 -13.85 7.93 16.51
C ASP A 266 -14.91 8.44 15.53
N ALA A 267 -14.54 8.57 14.26
CA ALA A 267 -15.48 8.92 13.21
C ALA A 267 -16.48 7.79 12.91
N ASN A 268 -16.08 6.53 13.17
CA ASN A 268 -16.86 5.33 12.88
C ASN A 268 -16.96 4.38 14.09
N PRO A 269 -17.67 4.75 15.18
CA PRO A 269 -17.68 3.97 16.42
C PRO A 269 -18.20 2.52 16.28
N ARG A 270 -18.99 2.24 15.23
CA ARG A 270 -19.49 0.89 14.92
C ARG A 270 -18.40 -0.05 14.41
N TRP A 271 -17.32 0.48 13.84
CA TRP A 271 -16.23 -0.32 13.26
C TRP A 271 -15.57 -1.27 14.26
N LEU A 272 -15.40 -0.85 15.52
CA LEU A 272 -14.81 -1.69 16.57
C LEU A 272 -15.76 -2.77 17.13
N ARG A 273 -17.09 -2.61 16.98
CA ARG A 273 -18.07 -3.62 17.45
C ARG A 273 -18.16 -4.84 16.53
N ASP A 274 -17.82 -4.67 15.26
CA ASP A 274 -17.95 -5.70 14.23
C ASP A 274 -16.64 -6.49 13.99
N ALA A 275 -15.56 -6.15 14.70
CA ALA A 275 -14.32 -6.91 14.65
C ALA A 275 -14.52 -8.30 15.29
N PRO A 276 -14.35 -9.42 14.57
CA PRO A 276 -14.54 -10.74 15.14
C PRO A 276 -13.59 -10.93 16.32
N ALA A 277 -14.15 -11.27 17.48
CA ALA A 277 -13.39 -11.52 18.70
C ALA A 277 -12.20 -12.47 18.39
N PRO A 278 -10.99 -12.20 18.90
CA PRO A 278 -9.84 -13.04 18.64
C PRO A 278 -10.13 -14.45 19.17
N ARG A 279 -10.42 -15.40 18.28
CA ARG A 279 -10.29 -16.81 18.62
C ARG A 279 -8.80 -17.06 18.83
N VAL A 280 -8.43 -17.37 20.08
CA VAL A 280 -7.09 -17.84 20.44
C VAL A 280 -6.89 -19.19 19.76
N GLU A 281 -6.43 -19.18 18.53
CA GLU A 281 -6.01 -20.39 17.82
C GLU A 281 -4.56 -20.70 18.17
N GLY A 282 -4.37 -21.05 19.44
CA GLY A 282 -3.08 -21.47 20.00
C GLY A 282 -3.17 -22.68 20.92
N SER A 283 -4.38 -23.06 21.37
CA SER A 283 -4.57 -24.25 22.18
C SER A 283 -4.80 -25.46 21.27
N ILE A 284 -3.71 -26.14 20.90
CA ILE A 284 -3.82 -27.51 20.40
C ILE A 284 -4.32 -28.36 21.59
N PRO A 285 -5.40 -29.15 21.45
CA PRO A 285 -5.88 -29.99 22.54
C PRO A 285 -4.77 -30.98 22.94
N THR A 286 -4.32 -30.87 24.19
CA THR A 286 -3.56 -31.94 24.85
C THR A 286 -4.57 -32.94 25.38
N GLY A 287 -4.73 -34.07 24.69
CA GLY A 287 -5.58 -35.15 25.20
C GLY A 287 -5.66 -36.31 24.21
N SER A 288 -5.15 -37.46 24.64
CA SER A 288 -5.38 -38.76 24.04
C SER A 288 -6.84 -39.19 24.19
N ASP A 289 -7.23 -40.16 23.35
CA ASP A 289 -8.38 -41.05 23.47
C ASP A 289 -9.71 -40.60 22.86
N GLY A 290 -10.29 -41.50 22.05
CA GLY A 290 -11.71 -41.50 21.70
C GLY A 290 -12.02 -41.31 20.22
N VAL A 291 -12.35 -42.42 19.55
CA VAL A 291 -12.90 -42.48 18.19
C VAL A 291 -14.19 -41.65 18.10
N GLY A 292 -14.19 -40.65 17.22
CA GLY A 292 -15.39 -39.91 16.83
C GLY A 292 -15.07 -39.01 15.63
N LYS A 293 -15.53 -39.39 14.44
CA LYS A 293 -15.46 -38.54 13.23
C LYS A 293 -16.24 -37.24 13.50
N PRO A 294 -15.66 -36.04 13.30
CA PRO A 294 -16.47 -34.84 13.18
C PRO A 294 -17.14 -34.84 11.80
N GLN A 295 -18.47 -34.82 11.80
CA GLN A 295 -19.26 -34.57 10.62
C GLN A 295 -18.91 -33.21 10.01
N VAL A 296 -18.86 -33.22 8.67
CA VAL A 296 -18.79 -32.05 7.82
C VAL A 296 -20.23 -31.51 7.68
N GLU A 297 -20.52 -30.38 8.31
CA GLU A 297 -21.61 -29.48 7.96
C GLU A 297 -20.99 -28.06 7.91
N GLY A 298 -20.99 -27.29 6.83
CA GLY A 298 -21.85 -27.35 5.65
C GLY A 298 -23.08 -26.47 5.83
N SER A 299 -22.91 -25.17 6.13
CA SER A 299 -23.78 -24.04 5.72
C SER A 299 -23.28 -22.74 6.33
N ILE A 300 -22.88 -21.78 5.48
CA ILE A 300 -22.71 -20.38 5.88
C ILE A 300 -24.13 -19.81 6.00
N PRO A 301 -24.52 -19.18 7.12
CA PRO A 301 -25.81 -18.51 7.19
C PRO A 301 -25.87 -17.40 6.13
N THR A 302 -26.73 -17.58 5.13
CA THR A 302 -27.27 -16.49 4.30
C THR A 302 -28.26 -15.71 5.17
N GLY A 303 -27.73 -14.86 6.04
CA GLY A 303 -28.50 -13.98 6.90
C GLY A 303 -28.08 -12.55 6.66
N SER A 304 -28.79 -11.88 5.76
CA SER A 304 -28.76 -10.42 5.60
C SER A 304 -29.67 -9.78 6.64
N ASP A 305 -29.30 -9.78 7.93
CA ASP A 305 -30.12 -9.07 8.92
C ASP A 305 -29.26 -8.51 10.06
N GLY A 306 -29.25 -7.17 10.17
CA GLY A 306 -28.81 -6.45 11.36
C GLY A 306 -27.36 -5.95 11.39
N VAL A 307 -26.87 -5.29 10.34
CA VAL A 307 -25.60 -4.53 10.41
C VAL A 307 -25.89 -3.10 9.97
N GLY A 308 -25.63 -2.13 10.84
CA GLY A 308 -25.64 -0.72 10.47
C GLY A 308 -24.46 -0.46 9.53
N LYS A 309 -24.65 -0.75 8.24
CA LYS A 309 -23.62 -0.67 7.20
C LYS A 309 -22.97 0.70 7.20
N LEU A 310 -21.66 0.75 7.41
CA LEU A 310 -20.83 1.85 6.96
C LEU A 310 -21.00 1.99 5.44
N ASP A 311 -20.94 3.20 4.91
CA ASP A 311 -20.90 3.39 3.46
C ASP A 311 -19.69 2.64 2.86
N HIS A 312 -19.86 2.09 1.66
CA HIS A 312 -18.87 1.21 1.02
C HIS A 312 -17.42 1.78 1.03
N PRO A 313 -17.19 3.09 0.79
CA PRO A 313 -15.84 3.68 0.86
C PRO A 313 -15.24 3.69 2.27
N ALA A 314 -16.04 3.96 3.31
CA ALA A 314 -15.56 3.98 4.69
C ALA A 314 -15.15 2.57 5.15
N ALA A 315 -15.90 1.53 4.75
CA ALA A 315 -15.53 0.15 5.04
C ALA A 315 -14.19 -0.27 4.42
N ASP A 316 -13.86 0.27 3.24
CA ASP A 316 -12.57 0.02 2.57
C ASP A 316 -11.42 0.70 3.31
N VAL A 317 -11.62 1.93 3.77
CA VAL A 317 -10.64 2.64 4.61
C VAL A 317 -10.39 1.89 5.92
N GLY A 318 -11.44 1.47 6.64
CA GLY A 318 -11.29 0.68 7.88
C GLY A 318 -10.53 -0.62 7.66
N THR A 319 -10.71 -1.24 6.48
CA THR A 319 -9.96 -2.44 6.09
C THR A 319 -8.48 -2.12 5.82
N ASN A 320 -8.18 -0.99 5.18
CA ASN A 320 -6.82 -0.52 4.99
C ASN A 320 -6.11 -0.18 6.31
N VAL A 321 -6.82 0.33 7.30
CA VAL A 321 -6.28 0.52 8.66
C VAL A 321 -5.91 -0.83 9.28
N HIS A 322 -6.75 -1.87 9.15
CA HIS A 322 -6.37 -3.21 9.60
C HIS A 322 -5.13 -3.75 8.88
N LEU A 323 -5.04 -3.57 7.55
CA LEU A 323 -3.90 -4.02 6.77
C LEU A 323 -2.60 -3.30 7.16
N ALA A 324 -2.65 -1.99 7.44
CA ALA A 324 -1.48 -1.26 7.91
C ALA A 324 -0.88 -1.88 9.20
N TRP A 325 -1.73 -2.28 10.15
CA TRP A 325 -1.29 -3.03 11.32
C TRP A 325 -0.78 -4.43 10.97
N ALA A 326 -1.55 -5.17 10.17
CA ALA A 326 -1.22 -6.55 9.82
C ALA A 326 0.15 -6.65 9.13
N GLU A 327 0.40 -5.74 8.19
CA GLU A 327 1.66 -5.62 7.46
C GLU A 327 2.81 -5.16 8.36
N LEU A 328 2.60 -4.20 9.27
CA LEU A 328 3.60 -3.83 10.28
C LEU A 328 4.07 -5.06 11.07
N HIS A 329 3.13 -5.84 11.61
CA HIS A 329 3.45 -7.04 12.37
C HIS A 329 4.09 -8.13 11.51
N LEU A 330 3.62 -8.32 10.27
CA LEU A 330 4.25 -9.24 9.31
C LEU A 330 5.72 -8.85 9.08
N ARG A 331 6.01 -7.57 8.81
CA ARG A 331 7.36 -7.06 8.56
C ARG A 331 8.27 -7.23 9.78
N ARG A 332 7.77 -7.00 10.99
CA ARG A 332 8.50 -7.29 12.24
C ARG A 332 8.87 -8.77 12.34
N LEU A 333 7.96 -9.67 11.99
CA LEU A 333 8.20 -11.12 12.01
C LEU A 333 9.15 -11.57 10.88
N THR A 334 9.06 -10.97 9.69
CA THR A 334 10.03 -11.18 8.60
C THR A 334 11.43 -10.77 9.03
N ALA A 335 11.59 -9.57 9.61
CA ALA A 335 12.88 -9.09 10.11
C ALA A 335 13.45 -10.00 11.19
N ALA A 336 12.62 -10.53 12.09
CA ALA A 336 13.06 -11.51 13.08
C ALA A 336 13.61 -12.77 12.40
N MET A 337 12.84 -13.37 11.49
CA MET A 337 13.29 -14.55 10.75
C MET A 337 14.64 -14.33 10.05
N GLU A 338 14.82 -13.19 9.38
CA GLU A 338 16.06 -12.84 8.68
C GLU A 338 17.25 -12.72 9.64
N LEU A 339 17.09 -11.99 10.75
CA LEU A 339 18.14 -11.83 11.77
C LEU A 339 18.59 -13.18 12.36
N PHE A 340 17.63 -14.08 12.60
CA PHE A 340 17.94 -15.43 13.09
C PHE A 340 18.62 -16.30 12.03
N ALA A 341 18.15 -16.24 10.78
CA ALA A 341 18.71 -17.03 9.69
C ALA A 341 20.17 -16.65 9.39
N SER A 342 20.53 -15.39 9.63
CA SER A 342 21.86 -14.87 9.36
C SER A 342 22.82 -14.96 10.56
N GLY A 343 22.41 -15.56 11.68
CA GLY A 343 23.23 -15.64 12.89
C GLY A 343 23.53 -14.28 13.53
N GLY A 344 22.76 -13.24 13.20
CA GLY A 344 22.99 -11.85 13.60
C GLY A 344 23.70 -10.99 12.54
N ASP A 345 24.32 -11.57 11.52
CA ASP A 345 25.03 -10.85 10.46
C ASP A 345 24.12 -10.61 9.25
N THR A 346 23.42 -9.48 9.18
CA THR A 346 22.62 -9.14 7.99
C THR A 346 23.48 -8.58 6.84
N GLU A 347 23.02 -8.81 5.61
CA GLU A 347 23.60 -8.29 4.36
C GLU A 347 24.12 -6.85 4.49
N THR A 348 25.26 -6.57 3.86
CA THR A 348 25.81 -5.22 3.72
C THR A 348 24.90 -4.38 2.82
N GLY A 349 24.25 -3.36 3.39
CA GLY A 349 23.37 -2.44 2.66
C GLY A 349 22.52 -1.60 3.62
N ALA A 350 21.91 -0.50 3.12
CA ALA A 350 21.13 0.44 3.93
C ALA A 350 19.99 -0.23 4.73
N GLY A 351 19.36 -1.28 4.17
CA GLY A 351 18.33 -2.06 4.86
C GLY A 351 18.86 -3.00 5.94
N GLY A 352 20.08 -3.52 5.83
CA GLY A 352 20.68 -4.44 6.79
C GLY A 352 21.16 -3.72 8.07
N ALA A 353 21.77 -2.54 7.91
CA ALA A 353 22.17 -1.69 9.03
C ALA A 353 20.97 -1.11 9.79
N ALA A 354 19.96 -0.58 9.07
CA ALA A 354 18.72 -0.07 9.66
C ALA A 354 17.94 -1.15 10.43
N LYS A 355 17.90 -2.39 9.92
CA LYS A 355 17.28 -3.53 10.65
C LYS A 355 18.02 -3.86 11.94
N ARG A 356 19.36 -3.75 11.98
CA ARG A 356 20.17 -3.99 13.20
C ARG A 356 19.98 -2.88 14.24
N THR A 357 20.05 -1.61 13.84
CA THR A 357 19.82 -0.47 14.74
C THR A 357 18.37 -0.39 15.23
N ALA A 358 17.39 -0.68 14.36
CA ALA A 358 15.98 -0.76 14.77
C ALA A 358 15.68 -1.97 15.67
N ALA A 359 16.49 -3.04 15.59
CA ALA A 359 16.42 -4.19 16.49
C ALA A 359 17.15 -3.95 17.83
N SER A 360 18.21 -3.11 17.87
CA SER A 360 18.86 -2.69 19.12
C SER A 360 18.00 -1.74 19.94
N GLY A 361 17.08 -1.02 19.27
CA GLY A 361 16.15 -0.08 19.89
C GLY A 361 16.69 1.35 19.99
N ASP A 362 17.94 1.57 19.60
CA ASP A 362 18.67 2.82 19.83
C ASP A 362 18.33 3.94 18.82
N ASP A 363 17.80 3.60 17.64
CA ASP A 363 17.68 4.54 16.51
C ASP A 363 16.22 4.77 16.06
N ASN A 364 15.25 4.49 16.93
CA ASN A 364 13.81 4.55 16.63
C ASN A 364 13.15 5.86 17.08
N ALA A 365 13.81 7.00 16.83
CA ALA A 365 13.15 8.30 16.95
C ALA A 365 11.99 8.39 15.95
N LEU A 366 10.89 9.04 16.36
CA LEU A 366 9.76 9.29 15.48
C LEU A 366 10.20 10.23 14.35
N ILE A 367 10.17 9.73 13.11
CA ILE A 367 10.45 10.54 11.90
C ILE A 367 9.30 11.54 11.68
N VAL A 368 8.06 11.11 11.95
CA VAL A 368 6.87 11.95 11.92
C VAL A 368 6.13 11.83 13.25
N SER A 369 5.50 12.93 13.66
CA SER A 369 4.73 13.01 14.91
C SER A 369 3.39 13.71 14.65
N PHE A 370 2.38 13.28 15.41
CA PHE A 370 1.02 13.82 15.42
C PHE A 370 0.69 14.14 16.89
N PRO A 371 1.28 15.20 17.46
CA PRO A 371 1.26 15.43 18.90
C PRO A 371 -0.14 15.81 19.42
N THR A 372 -1.02 16.31 18.56
CA THR A 372 -2.33 16.82 18.93
C THR A 372 -3.39 16.21 18.00
N LEU A 373 -3.94 15.07 18.37
CA LEU A 373 -5.16 14.53 17.75
C LEU A 373 -6.38 15.27 18.30
N ARG A 374 -7.05 16.06 17.46
CA ARG A 374 -8.35 16.65 17.77
C ARG A 374 -9.43 15.59 17.54
N LEU A 375 -10.02 15.10 18.62
CA LEU A 375 -10.99 14.02 18.60
C LEU A 375 -12.35 14.57 19.04
N GLY A 376 -13.43 14.17 18.35
CA GLY A 376 -14.80 14.37 18.82
C GLY A 376 -15.11 15.80 19.28
N ASP A 377 -15.58 15.95 20.52
CA ASP A 377 -16.05 17.16 21.23
C ASP A 377 -15.10 18.38 21.25
N GLY A 378 -14.05 18.38 20.43
CA GLY A 378 -13.06 19.44 20.30
C GLY A 378 -11.82 19.22 21.16
N GLY A 379 -11.76 18.11 21.93
CA GLY A 379 -10.63 17.79 22.80
C GLY A 379 -9.37 17.38 22.05
N ALA A 380 -8.23 17.94 22.44
CA ALA A 380 -6.90 17.55 21.97
C ALA A 380 -6.30 16.45 22.85
N THR A 381 -5.81 15.36 22.25
CA THR A 381 -5.01 14.32 22.93
C THR A 381 -3.79 13.92 22.11
N SER A 382 -2.72 13.42 22.73
CA SER A 382 -1.58 12.89 21.97
C SER A 382 -1.91 11.56 21.29
N ALA A 383 -1.26 11.26 20.15
CA ALA A 383 -1.41 9.98 19.47
C ALA A 383 -1.05 8.78 20.36
N THR A 384 -0.07 8.92 21.25
CA THR A 384 0.30 7.90 22.24
C THR A 384 -0.83 7.66 23.25
N ALA A 385 -1.44 8.72 23.77
CA ALA A 385 -2.57 8.60 24.68
C ALA A 385 -3.82 8.04 23.97
N ALA A 386 -4.05 8.47 22.73
CA ALA A 386 -5.11 7.95 21.87
C ALA A 386 -4.99 6.46 21.59
N ALA A 387 -3.79 5.97 21.27
CA ALA A 387 -3.54 4.55 21.09
C ALA A 387 -3.94 3.76 22.34
N LYS A 388 -3.51 4.21 23.52
CA LYS A 388 -3.84 3.56 24.80
C LYS A 388 -5.36 3.52 25.05
N ALA A 389 -6.09 4.57 24.68
CA ALA A 389 -7.53 4.67 24.90
C ALA A 389 -8.38 3.66 24.09
N VAL A 390 -7.92 3.27 22.89
CA VAL A 390 -8.60 2.24 22.06
C VAL A 390 -8.07 0.83 22.33
N GLY A 391 -7.45 0.61 23.50
CA GLY A 391 -6.93 -0.70 23.88
C GLY A 391 -5.66 -1.12 23.13
N ILE A 392 -5.01 -0.20 22.40
CA ILE A 392 -3.70 -0.45 21.81
C ILE A 392 -2.67 -0.26 22.93
N ALA A 393 -2.52 -1.30 23.75
CA ALA A 393 -1.45 -1.37 24.74
C ALA A 393 -0.10 -1.34 24.00
N SER A 394 0.70 -0.32 24.27
CA SER A 394 2.14 -0.33 24.01
C SER A 394 2.82 -0.34 25.37
N GLU A 395 3.56 -1.40 25.69
CA GLU A 395 4.61 -1.31 26.72
C GLU A 395 5.96 -0.90 26.10
N GLY A 396 5.92 -0.16 24.98
CA GLY A 396 7.07 0.52 24.42
C GLY A 396 8.20 -0.42 23.93
N PRO A 397 9.43 0.13 23.78
CA PRO A 397 10.61 -0.62 23.33
C PRO A 397 11.09 -1.74 24.28
N ALA A 398 10.45 -1.93 25.43
CA ALA A 398 10.82 -2.97 26.40
C ALA A 398 10.59 -4.41 25.88
N GLU A 399 9.69 -4.62 24.92
CA GLU A 399 9.52 -5.92 24.22
C GLU A 399 10.50 -6.13 23.05
N GLY A 400 11.23 -5.08 22.64
CA GLY A 400 11.96 -5.08 21.36
C GLY A 400 11.00 -5.01 20.16
N TRP A 401 11.33 -4.16 19.17
CA TRP A 401 10.49 -4.01 17.98
C TRP A 401 10.50 -5.26 17.10
N VAL A 402 11.57 -6.04 17.15
CA VAL A 402 11.73 -7.27 16.37
C VAL A 402 11.78 -8.45 17.35
N PRO A 403 10.90 -9.46 17.19
CA PRO A 403 10.93 -10.67 18.02
C PRO A 403 12.32 -11.30 18.12
N ARG A 404 12.70 -11.71 19.34
CA ARG A 404 14.00 -12.32 19.64
C ARG A 404 13.90 -13.77 20.12
N ASP A 405 12.72 -14.37 20.07
CA ASP A 405 12.51 -15.77 20.38
C ASP A 405 11.17 -16.26 19.80
N ALA A 406 10.92 -17.56 19.91
CA ALA A 406 9.69 -18.17 19.43
C ALA A 406 8.42 -17.66 20.16
N ALA A 407 8.53 -17.28 21.43
CA ALA A 407 7.39 -16.83 22.23
C ALA A 407 6.91 -15.45 21.75
N THR A 408 7.83 -14.50 21.64
CA THR A 408 7.61 -13.15 21.12
C THR A 408 7.19 -13.17 19.65
N ALA A 409 7.73 -14.09 18.84
CA ALA A 409 7.28 -14.31 17.46
C ALA A 409 5.80 -14.75 17.42
N GLY A 410 5.37 -15.61 18.35
CA GLY A 410 3.98 -16.02 18.52
C GLY A 410 3.06 -14.86 18.92
N VAL A 411 3.53 -13.95 19.79
CA VAL A 411 2.77 -12.73 20.15
C VAL A 411 2.55 -11.85 18.93
N VAL A 412 3.60 -11.56 18.14
CA VAL A 412 3.48 -10.74 16.92
C VAL A 412 2.57 -11.40 15.88
N PHE A 413 2.64 -12.73 15.72
CA PHE A 413 1.69 -13.47 14.89
C PHE A 413 0.25 -13.25 15.33
N ASN A 414 -0.02 -13.34 16.63
CA ASN A 414 -1.37 -13.17 17.19
C ASN A 414 -1.89 -11.73 17.10
N GLN A 415 -1.01 -10.74 16.97
CA GLN A 415 -1.38 -9.35 16.66
C GLN A 415 -1.76 -9.19 15.17
N ALA A 416 -1.01 -9.83 14.26
CA ALA A 416 -1.24 -9.73 12.81
C ALA A 416 -2.48 -10.52 12.32
N ALA A 417 -2.62 -11.76 12.78
CA ALA A 417 -3.61 -12.71 12.29
C ALA A 417 -5.06 -12.18 12.33
N PRO A 418 -5.58 -11.61 13.45
CA PRO A 418 -6.95 -11.09 13.48
C PRO A 418 -7.16 -9.93 12.52
N ARG A 419 -6.14 -9.09 12.29
CA ARG A 419 -6.22 -7.96 11.35
C ARG A 419 -6.33 -8.44 9.91
N PHE A 420 -5.55 -9.45 9.50
CA PHE A 420 -5.73 -10.10 8.19
C PHE A 420 -7.09 -10.80 8.05
N ARG A 421 -7.61 -11.41 9.11
CA ARG A 421 -8.97 -11.99 9.09
C ARG A 421 -10.03 -10.93 8.85
N ALA A 422 -9.93 -9.78 9.51
CA ALA A 422 -10.85 -8.65 9.30
C ALA A 422 -10.77 -8.16 7.85
N ALA A 423 -9.57 -8.05 7.29
CA ALA A 423 -9.40 -7.66 5.89
C ALA A 423 -10.02 -8.66 4.91
N LEU A 424 -9.84 -9.97 5.13
CA LEU A 424 -10.43 -11.02 4.28
C LEU A 424 -11.96 -11.13 4.42
N ALA A 425 -12.56 -10.58 5.49
CA ALA A 425 -14.01 -10.49 5.61
C ALA A 425 -14.60 -9.43 4.68
N ARG A 426 -13.84 -8.36 4.41
CA ARG A 426 -14.21 -7.27 3.50
C ARG A 426 -13.79 -7.52 2.06
N TYR A 427 -12.50 -7.77 1.84
CA TYR A 427 -11.91 -8.08 0.54
C TYR A 427 -12.14 -9.55 0.25
N LYS A 428 -13.37 -9.86 -0.17
CA LYS A 428 -13.74 -11.17 -0.69
C LYS A 428 -13.22 -11.31 -2.11
N LEU A 429 -12.97 -12.54 -2.55
CA LEU A 429 -12.45 -12.81 -3.89
C LEU A 429 -13.35 -12.20 -4.98
N ASP A 430 -14.67 -12.32 -4.82
CA ASP A 430 -15.63 -11.63 -5.67
C ASP A 430 -15.65 -10.12 -5.37
N GLY A 431 -15.34 -9.31 -6.39
CA GLY A 431 -15.22 -7.84 -6.31
C GLY A 431 -13.86 -7.30 -5.91
N PHE A 432 -12.97 -8.08 -5.28
CA PHE A 432 -11.64 -7.64 -4.81
C PHE A 432 -10.56 -8.68 -5.09
N VAL A 433 -10.45 -9.14 -6.35
CA VAL A 433 -9.58 -10.27 -6.71
C VAL A 433 -8.12 -10.02 -6.29
N THR A 434 -7.57 -8.85 -6.61
CA THR A 434 -6.18 -8.50 -6.33
C THR A 434 -5.94 -8.40 -4.84
N GLU A 435 -6.72 -7.58 -4.13
CA GLU A 435 -6.58 -7.36 -2.70
C GLU A 435 -6.79 -8.65 -1.91
N HIS A 436 -7.75 -9.49 -2.30
CA HIS A 436 -7.96 -10.79 -1.67
C HIS A 436 -6.73 -11.69 -1.82
N CYS A 437 -6.20 -11.83 -3.05
CA CYS A 437 -5.03 -12.66 -3.31
C CYS A 437 -3.79 -12.18 -2.55
N ASP A 438 -3.56 -10.87 -2.50
CA ASP A 438 -2.46 -10.28 -1.75
C ASP A 438 -2.55 -10.59 -0.26
N VAL A 439 -3.73 -10.41 0.34
CA VAL A 439 -3.93 -10.72 1.75
C VAL A 439 -3.76 -12.23 2.03
N VAL A 440 -4.22 -13.10 1.12
CA VAL A 440 -4.00 -14.55 1.23
C VAL A 440 -2.51 -14.90 1.19
N LEU A 441 -1.74 -14.29 0.30
CA LEU A 441 -0.28 -14.47 0.24
C LEU A 441 0.42 -13.92 1.49
N HIS A 442 -0.02 -12.77 2.02
CA HIS A 442 0.48 -12.23 3.29
C HIS A 442 0.20 -13.16 4.47
N VAL A 443 -0.98 -13.79 4.53
CA VAL A 443 -1.29 -14.82 5.53
C VAL A 443 -0.37 -16.04 5.39
N SER A 444 -0.08 -16.50 4.16
CA SER A 444 0.89 -17.58 3.95
C SER A 444 2.28 -17.20 4.46
N ARG A 445 2.76 -15.98 4.14
CA ARG A 445 4.04 -15.44 4.62
C ARG A 445 4.09 -15.35 6.15
N LEU A 446 3.00 -14.93 6.79
CA LEU A 446 2.91 -14.85 8.25
C LEU A 446 3.11 -16.24 8.89
N HIS A 447 2.44 -17.26 8.37
CA HIS A 447 2.61 -18.65 8.83
C HIS A 447 4.01 -19.20 8.50
N LYS A 448 4.56 -18.86 7.33
CA LYS A 448 5.93 -19.21 6.92
C LYS A 448 6.95 -18.71 7.93
N HIS A 449 6.85 -17.44 8.32
CA HIS A 449 7.81 -16.84 9.25
C HIS A 449 7.65 -17.39 10.67
N LEU A 450 6.43 -17.63 11.15
CA LEU A 450 6.26 -18.29 12.45
C LEU A 450 6.79 -19.74 12.43
N ALA A 451 6.58 -20.47 11.33
CA ALA A 451 7.06 -21.85 11.20
C ALA A 451 8.59 -21.95 11.34
N PHE A 452 9.34 -20.92 10.93
CA PHE A 452 10.79 -20.89 11.10
C PHE A 452 11.22 -21.07 12.56
N PHE A 453 10.54 -20.42 13.50
CA PHE A 453 10.81 -20.53 14.94
C PHE A 453 10.40 -21.88 15.55
N GLU A 454 9.62 -22.67 14.82
CA GLU A 454 9.16 -24.01 15.22
C GLU A 454 9.93 -25.13 14.48
N ALA A 455 11.09 -24.81 13.87
CA ALA A 455 11.88 -25.77 13.10
C ALA A 455 12.34 -26.99 13.91
N SER A 456 12.55 -26.83 15.22
CA SER A 456 12.88 -27.90 16.16
C SER A 456 11.72 -28.86 16.43
N ASN A 457 10.47 -28.45 16.15
CA ASN A 457 9.27 -29.26 16.27
C ASN A 457 8.63 -29.50 14.91
N PRO A 458 8.98 -30.60 14.21
CA PRO A 458 8.52 -30.81 12.85
C PRO A 458 7.01 -31.02 12.70
N ARG A 459 6.30 -31.41 13.78
CA ARG A 459 4.84 -31.51 13.75
C ARG A 459 4.22 -30.13 13.66
N ARG A 460 4.68 -29.20 14.51
CA ARG A 460 4.24 -27.79 14.50
C ARG A 460 4.63 -27.07 13.20
N TYR A 461 5.89 -27.21 12.77
CA TYR A 461 6.37 -26.69 11.48
C TYR A 461 5.44 -27.10 10.33
N ASN A 462 5.21 -28.41 10.16
CA ASN A 462 4.37 -28.93 9.08
C ASN A 462 2.91 -28.48 9.20
N SER A 463 2.40 -28.26 10.41
CA SER A 463 1.06 -27.75 10.64
C SER A 463 0.93 -26.30 10.18
N LEU A 464 1.87 -25.44 10.59
CA LEU A 464 1.90 -24.02 10.21
C LEU A 464 2.06 -23.85 8.70
N ARG A 465 2.97 -24.59 8.07
CA ARG A 465 3.18 -24.56 6.61
C ARG A 465 1.90 -24.91 5.84
N ARG A 466 1.18 -25.97 6.24
CA ARG A 466 -0.07 -26.38 5.58
C ARG A 466 -1.17 -25.36 5.80
N ARG A 467 -1.34 -24.90 7.04
CA ARG A 467 -2.34 -23.89 7.38
C ARG A 467 -2.15 -22.59 6.60
N GLY A 468 -0.91 -22.17 6.39
CA GLY A 468 -0.58 -20.98 5.62
C GLY A 468 -1.04 -21.04 4.17
N VAL A 469 -1.05 -22.23 3.56
CA VAL A 469 -1.38 -22.41 2.13
C VAL A 469 -2.75 -23.06 1.87
N GLU A 470 -3.50 -23.40 2.91
CA GLU A 470 -4.85 -23.97 2.76
C GLU A 470 -5.78 -23.05 1.97
N ARG A 471 -5.76 -21.75 2.30
CA ARG A 471 -6.53 -20.74 1.56
C ARG A 471 -5.91 -20.42 0.19
N VAL A 472 -4.58 -20.49 0.08
CA VAL A 472 -3.86 -20.29 -1.19
C VAL A 472 -4.32 -21.31 -2.23
N GLU A 473 -4.37 -22.60 -1.86
CA GLU A 473 -4.83 -23.67 -2.75
C GLU A 473 -6.24 -23.41 -3.28
N ARG A 474 -7.17 -23.07 -2.38
CA ARG A 474 -8.56 -22.81 -2.75
C ARG A 474 -8.67 -21.65 -3.73
N VAL A 475 -8.06 -20.51 -3.41
CA VAL A 475 -8.12 -19.32 -4.26
C VAL A 475 -7.44 -19.58 -5.61
N ALA A 476 -6.30 -20.28 -5.62
CA ALA A 476 -5.60 -20.63 -6.85
C ALA A 476 -6.42 -21.54 -7.78
N GLY A 477 -7.28 -22.40 -7.22
CA GLY A 477 -8.20 -23.24 -7.98
C GLY A 477 -9.45 -22.53 -8.49
N GLU A 478 -9.88 -21.45 -7.84
CA GLU A 478 -11.03 -20.62 -8.25
C GLU A 478 -10.62 -19.51 -9.25
N LEU A 479 -9.34 -19.11 -9.25
CA LEU A 479 -8.83 -17.99 -10.05
C LEU A 479 -8.66 -18.35 -11.53
N SER A 480 -9.15 -17.49 -12.43
CA SER A 480 -8.92 -17.62 -13.87
C SER A 480 -7.46 -17.33 -14.21
N ARG A 481 -6.77 -18.34 -14.75
CA ARG A 481 -5.40 -18.23 -15.29
C ARG A 481 -5.29 -17.15 -16.37
N ASP A 482 -6.28 -17.03 -17.24
CA ASP A 482 -6.23 -16.10 -18.39
C ASP A 482 -6.43 -14.64 -17.97
N LYS A 483 -7.30 -14.39 -16.99
CA LYS A 483 -7.58 -13.03 -16.49
C LYS A 483 -6.53 -12.53 -15.51
N TYR A 484 -5.94 -13.43 -14.71
CA TYR A 484 -5.00 -13.07 -13.64
C TYR A 484 -3.74 -13.94 -13.66
N PRO A 485 -2.99 -13.99 -14.78
CA PRO A 485 -1.87 -14.93 -14.94
C PRO A 485 -0.75 -14.72 -13.90
N GLY A 486 -0.46 -13.47 -13.52
CA GLY A 486 0.52 -13.15 -12.48
C GLY A 486 0.13 -13.70 -11.12
N LEU A 487 -1.08 -13.37 -10.64
CA LEU A 487 -1.58 -13.86 -9.33
C LEU A 487 -1.73 -15.38 -9.30
N TYR A 488 -2.25 -15.98 -10.39
CA TYR A 488 -2.37 -17.43 -10.53
C TYR A 488 -0.99 -18.11 -10.38
N LYS A 489 0.01 -17.59 -11.10
CA LYS A 489 1.41 -18.05 -11.02
C LYS A 489 1.95 -17.93 -9.60
N THR A 490 1.81 -16.78 -8.95
CA THR A 490 2.33 -16.53 -7.59
C THR A 490 1.66 -17.42 -6.53
N LEU A 491 0.34 -17.60 -6.59
CA LEU A 491 -0.39 -18.45 -5.64
C LEU A 491 0.04 -19.92 -5.75
N TRP A 492 0.10 -20.48 -6.96
CA TRP A 492 0.53 -21.86 -7.15
C TRP A 492 1.99 -22.09 -6.78
N PHE A 493 2.86 -21.10 -7.02
CA PHE A 493 4.25 -21.16 -6.59
C PHE A 493 4.38 -21.15 -5.05
N GLU A 494 3.66 -20.26 -4.34
CA GLU A 494 3.66 -20.22 -2.88
C GLU A 494 3.12 -21.53 -2.27
N TYR A 495 2.07 -22.10 -2.86
CA TYR A 495 1.55 -23.42 -2.50
C TYR A 495 2.61 -24.52 -2.68
N ALA A 496 3.27 -24.55 -3.84
CA ALA A 496 4.30 -25.53 -4.17
C ALA A 496 5.49 -25.46 -3.19
N GLU A 497 6.00 -24.26 -2.93
CA GLU A 497 7.13 -24.00 -2.03
C GLU A 497 6.85 -24.46 -0.60
N ALA A 498 5.62 -24.25 -0.09
CA ALA A 498 5.25 -24.70 1.24
C ALA A 498 5.27 -26.24 1.36
N HIS A 499 4.77 -26.94 0.36
CA HIS A 499 4.77 -28.40 0.35
C HIS A 499 6.15 -28.99 0.06
N ARG A 500 6.97 -28.33 -0.77
CA ARG A 500 8.38 -28.67 -0.98
C ARG A 500 9.16 -28.61 0.33
N ALA A 501 9.03 -27.52 1.08
CA ALA A 501 9.73 -27.37 2.36
C ALA A 501 9.36 -28.49 3.37
N ILE A 502 8.09 -28.89 3.41
CA ILE A 502 7.63 -30.05 4.21
C ILE A 502 8.28 -31.35 3.72
N LEU A 503 8.30 -31.58 2.40
CA LEU A 503 8.89 -32.77 1.80
C LEU A 503 10.38 -32.87 2.14
N GLU A 504 11.15 -31.81 1.91
CA GLU A 504 12.58 -31.75 2.21
C GLU A 504 12.87 -31.95 3.69
N GLY A 505 12.07 -31.33 4.55
CA GLY A 505 12.15 -31.55 5.99
C GLY A 505 11.93 -33.01 6.37
N LYS A 506 11.05 -33.75 5.68
CA LYS A 506 10.86 -35.20 5.90
C LYS A 506 12.02 -36.03 5.36
N ILE A 507 12.56 -35.67 4.19
CA ILE A 507 13.71 -36.35 3.58
C ILE A 507 14.95 -36.23 4.48
N ARG A 508 15.27 -35.02 4.96
CA ARG A 508 16.41 -34.79 5.88
C ARG A 508 16.35 -35.61 7.17
N ARG A 509 15.14 -35.98 7.60
CA ARG A 509 14.91 -36.81 8.79
C ARG A 509 14.80 -38.31 8.47
N GLY A 510 15.13 -38.74 7.25
CA GLY A 510 15.08 -40.14 6.85
C GLY A 510 13.70 -40.77 6.96
N ARG A 511 12.62 -39.99 6.77
CA ARG A 511 11.25 -40.52 6.89
C ARG A 511 10.96 -41.50 5.73
N PRO A 512 10.18 -42.57 5.98
CA PRO A 512 9.94 -43.60 4.98
C PRO A 512 9.16 -43.07 3.76
N PRO A 513 9.35 -43.64 2.56
CA PRO A 513 8.77 -43.14 1.30
C PRO A 513 7.26 -42.87 1.35
N LEU A 514 6.48 -43.77 1.96
CA LEU A 514 5.03 -43.63 2.15
C LEU A 514 4.63 -42.31 2.84
N SER A 515 5.48 -41.80 3.73
CA SER A 515 5.22 -40.56 4.45
C SER A 515 5.55 -39.29 3.63
N LEU A 516 6.30 -39.43 2.53
CA LEU A 516 6.70 -38.35 1.64
C LEU A 516 5.61 -38.03 0.62
N GLY A 517 4.94 -39.07 0.11
CA GLY A 517 4.09 -39.01 -1.08
C GLY A 517 3.05 -37.87 -1.09
N ASN A 518 2.39 -37.58 0.03
CA ASN A 518 1.42 -36.48 0.06
C ASN A 518 2.05 -35.10 -0.15
N ALA A 519 3.17 -34.82 0.53
CA ALA A 519 3.84 -33.53 0.38
C ALA A 519 4.46 -33.39 -1.03
N ALA A 520 4.99 -34.49 -1.56
CA ALA A 520 5.49 -34.56 -2.93
C ALA A 520 4.38 -34.27 -3.96
N ARG A 521 3.24 -34.96 -3.92
CA ARG A 521 2.11 -34.72 -4.84
C ARG A 521 1.61 -33.29 -4.80
N CYS A 522 1.45 -32.72 -3.60
CA CYS A 522 1.04 -31.32 -3.45
C CYS A 522 2.05 -30.36 -4.09
N ALA A 523 3.35 -30.54 -3.81
CA ALA A 523 4.40 -29.71 -4.40
C ALA A 523 4.44 -29.85 -5.93
N THR A 524 4.42 -31.08 -6.45
CA THR A 524 4.38 -31.36 -7.88
C THR A 524 3.17 -30.71 -8.55
N ARG A 525 1.97 -30.82 -7.96
CA ARG A 525 0.77 -30.18 -8.50
C ARG A 525 0.92 -28.66 -8.61
N GLY A 526 1.45 -28.00 -7.59
CA GLY A 526 1.68 -26.56 -7.62
C GLY A 526 2.70 -26.14 -8.68
N TYR A 527 3.84 -26.83 -8.77
CA TYR A 527 4.81 -26.55 -9.84
C TYR A 527 4.27 -26.88 -11.23
N THR A 528 3.40 -27.90 -11.37
CA THR A 528 2.72 -28.15 -12.64
C THR A 528 1.88 -26.95 -13.05
N ALA A 529 0.98 -26.49 -12.17
CA ALA A 529 0.16 -25.32 -12.45
C ALA A 529 0.99 -24.06 -12.77
N PHE A 530 2.13 -23.86 -12.10
CA PHE A 530 3.08 -22.78 -12.40
C PHE A 530 3.73 -22.95 -13.79
N VAL A 531 4.32 -24.11 -14.08
CA VAL A 531 5.02 -24.40 -15.35
C VAL A 531 4.08 -24.28 -16.54
N ASP A 532 2.84 -24.73 -16.37
CA ASP A 532 1.85 -24.70 -17.44
C ASP A 532 1.55 -23.25 -17.89
N THR A 533 1.73 -22.24 -17.02
CA THR A 533 1.55 -20.81 -17.38
C THR A 533 2.49 -20.32 -18.50
N PHE A 534 3.54 -21.07 -18.81
CA PHE A 534 4.53 -20.73 -19.83
C PHE A 534 4.38 -21.54 -21.13
N GLU A 535 3.41 -22.46 -21.20
CA GLU A 535 3.26 -23.40 -22.32
C GLU A 535 3.15 -22.71 -23.68
N ASP A 536 2.42 -21.60 -23.76
CA ASP A 536 2.26 -20.82 -25.01
C ASP A 536 3.57 -20.21 -25.51
N GLN A 537 4.45 -19.81 -24.58
CA GLN A 537 5.75 -19.22 -24.90
C GLN A 537 6.72 -20.30 -25.38
N VAL A 538 6.82 -21.41 -24.64
CA VAL A 538 7.81 -22.47 -24.85
C VAL A 538 7.43 -23.37 -26.04
N GLY A 539 6.14 -23.57 -26.28
CA GLY A 539 5.62 -24.45 -27.32
C GLY A 539 5.65 -25.95 -26.95
N PRO A 540 5.09 -26.80 -27.81
CA PRO A 540 4.83 -28.21 -27.50
C PRO A 540 6.06 -29.12 -27.61
N ASP A 541 7.08 -28.73 -28.37
CA ASP A 541 8.29 -29.54 -28.55
C ASP A 541 9.23 -29.39 -27.34
N ARG A 542 9.31 -30.46 -26.54
CA ARG A 542 10.13 -30.51 -25.33
C ARG A 542 11.63 -30.65 -25.62
N ARG A 543 12.02 -31.07 -26.82
CA ARG A 543 13.42 -31.24 -27.23
C ARG A 543 13.97 -30.01 -27.94
N ALA A 544 13.09 -29.17 -28.49
CA ALA A 544 13.44 -27.87 -29.07
C ALA A 544 12.53 -26.76 -28.51
N PRO A 545 12.58 -26.48 -27.19
CA PRO A 545 11.74 -25.46 -26.58
C PRO A 545 12.10 -24.05 -27.05
N ARG A 546 11.09 -23.21 -27.28
CA ARG A 546 11.29 -21.76 -27.53
C ARG A 546 11.69 -21.04 -26.25
N ARG A 547 12.45 -19.97 -26.41
CA ARG A 547 12.98 -19.18 -25.29
C ARG A 547 11.90 -18.32 -24.63
N ILE A 548 11.89 -18.28 -23.29
CA ILE A 548 11.08 -17.34 -22.51
C ILE A 548 11.65 -15.92 -22.67
N ARG A 549 10.77 -14.92 -22.81
CA ARG A 549 11.18 -13.54 -23.15
C ARG A 549 11.80 -12.79 -21.97
N ASP A 550 11.24 -12.99 -20.79
CA ASP A 550 11.69 -12.35 -19.55
C ASP A 550 12.78 -13.21 -18.90
N SER A 551 13.95 -12.62 -18.62
CA SER A 551 15.10 -13.34 -18.09
C SER A 551 14.95 -13.77 -16.63
N GLU A 552 14.19 -13.02 -15.81
CA GLU A 552 13.89 -13.42 -14.43
C GLU A 552 12.87 -14.56 -14.42
N GLU A 553 11.85 -14.47 -15.26
CA GLU A 553 10.86 -15.56 -15.40
C GLU A 553 11.47 -16.80 -16.07
N GLU A 554 12.41 -16.65 -17.01
CA GLU A 554 13.16 -17.74 -17.65
C GLU A 554 13.88 -18.59 -16.60
N ARG A 555 14.62 -17.95 -15.69
CA ARG A 555 15.33 -18.66 -14.60
C ARG A 555 14.33 -19.35 -13.66
N ALA A 556 13.31 -18.62 -13.21
CA ALA A 556 12.30 -19.16 -12.31
C ALA A 556 11.58 -20.37 -12.91
N TYR A 557 11.30 -20.34 -14.22
CA TYR A 557 10.71 -21.45 -14.96
C TYR A 557 11.58 -22.69 -14.99
N VAL A 558 12.86 -22.56 -15.38
CA VAL A 558 13.79 -23.70 -15.45
C VAL A 558 13.99 -24.32 -14.05
N THR A 559 14.18 -23.48 -13.03
CA THR A 559 14.27 -23.93 -11.63
C THR A 559 13.00 -24.65 -11.18
N ALA A 560 11.81 -24.12 -11.52
CA ALA A 560 10.54 -24.76 -11.19
C ALA A 560 10.40 -26.16 -11.82
N ARG A 561 10.83 -26.35 -13.08
CA ARG A 561 10.82 -27.68 -13.73
C ARG A 561 11.79 -28.65 -13.08
N PHE A 562 13.00 -28.20 -12.75
CA PHE A 562 13.96 -29.01 -12.01
C PHE A 562 13.39 -29.48 -10.66
N ILE A 563 12.80 -28.56 -9.89
CA ILE A 563 12.19 -28.88 -8.60
C ILE A 563 10.95 -29.77 -8.78
N ARG A 564 10.15 -29.56 -9.84
CA ARG A 564 9.02 -30.42 -10.19
C ARG A 564 9.48 -31.85 -10.43
N ALA A 565 10.59 -32.07 -11.15
CA ALA A 565 11.18 -33.39 -11.34
C ALA A 565 11.53 -34.06 -10.00
N ARG A 566 12.22 -33.33 -9.11
CA ARG A 566 12.63 -33.82 -7.79
C ARG A 566 11.43 -34.18 -6.92
N THR A 567 10.41 -33.32 -6.87
CA THR A 567 9.19 -33.58 -6.08
C THR A 567 8.39 -34.74 -6.68
N ALA A 568 8.24 -34.79 -8.01
CA ALA A 568 7.53 -35.85 -8.72
C ALA A 568 8.16 -37.23 -8.46
N SER A 569 9.49 -37.33 -8.43
CA SER A 569 10.19 -38.60 -8.15
C SER A 569 9.85 -39.20 -6.78
N LYS A 570 9.34 -38.39 -5.83
CA LYS A 570 9.01 -38.78 -4.45
C LYS A 570 7.50 -38.92 -4.21
N GLN A 571 6.68 -38.84 -5.25
CA GLN A 571 5.22 -38.79 -5.13
C GLN A 571 4.53 -40.17 -5.02
N HIS A 572 5.30 -41.25 -5.22
CA HIS A 572 4.86 -42.63 -5.06
C HIS A 572 4.41 -42.95 -3.63
N GLY A 573 3.64 -44.03 -3.46
CA GLY A 573 3.16 -44.46 -2.14
C GLY A 573 1.86 -45.25 -2.23
N ARG A 574 0.92 -45.01 -1.32
CA ARG A 574 -0.31 -45.82 -1.18
C ARG A 574 -1.16 -45.98 -2.46
N PHE A 575 -1.06 -45.04 -3.40
CA PHE A 575 -1.93 -44.97 -4.59
C PHE A 575 -1.16 -44.81 -5.91
N GLY A 576 0.14 -45.12 -5.95
CA GLY A 576 0.92 -44.95 -7.17
C GLY A 576 2.29 -45.62 -7.12
N SER A 577 2.67 -46.23 -8.24
CA SER A 577 3.92 -46.96 -8.43
C SER A 577 5.15 -46.04 -8.35
N GLU A 578 6.30 -46.59 -7.97
CA GLU A 578 7.56 -45.84 -8.05
C GLU A 578 7.93 -45.59 -9.52
N ALA A 579 7.64 -46.55 -10.40
CA ALA A 579 7.91 -46.43 -11.83
C ALA A 579 7.20 -45.22 -12.46
N ASP A 580 5.93 -44.98 -12.16
CA ASP A 580 5.17 -43.87 -12.74
C ASP A 580 5.62 -42.52 -12.18
N ALA A 581 5.93 -42.46 -10.88
CA ALA A 581 6.49 -41.27 -10.26
C ALA A 581 7.81 -40.85 -10.92
N LEU A 582 8.69 -41.82 -11.20
CA LEU A 582 9.94 -41.59 -11.92
C LEU A 582 9.71 -41.26 -13.40
N GLY A 583 8.70 -41.84 -14.05
CA GLY A 583 8.31 -41.50 -15.42
C GLY A 583 7.86 -40.04 -15.57
N VAL A 584 7.05 -39.55 -14.63
CA VAL A 584 6.65 -38.12 -14.59
C VAL A 584 7.86 -37.22 -14.37
N ALA A 585 8.76 -37.60 -13.46
CA ALA A 585 9.98 -36.83 -13.19
C ALA A 585 10.93 -36.77 -14.40
N LEU A 586 11.04 -37.87 -15.15
CA LEU A 586 11.92 -37.98 -16.30
C LEU A 586 11.61 -36.93 -17.38
N ILE A 587 10.34 -36.57 -17.57
CA ILE A 587 9.92 -35.52 -18.51
C ILE A 587 10.69 -34.21 -18.27
N ASP A 588 10.82 -33.80 -17.01
CA ASP A 588 11.49 -32.55 -16.67
C ASP A 588 13.01 -32.71 -16.56
N TYR A 589 13.49 -33.89 -16.13
CA TYR A 589 14.92 -34.21 -16.20
C TYR A 589 15.46 -34.21 -17.63
N GLU A 590 14.66 -34.57 -18.63
CA GLU A 590 15.04 -34.44 -20.04
C GLU A 590 14.95 -32.99 -20.54
N PHE A 591 13.93 -32.25 -20.09
CA PHE A 591 13.67 -30.89 -20.55
C PHE A 591 14.76 -29.89 -20.11
N VAL A 592 15.12 -29.89 -18.82
CA VAL A 592 16.03 -28.88 -18.24
C VAL A 592 17.37 -28.79 -19.00
N PRO A 593 18.13 -29.89 -19.20
CA PRO A 593 19.41 -29.81 -19.91
C PRO A 593 19.23 -29.45 -21.38
N ALA A 594 18.16 -29.92 -22.04
CA ALA A 594 17.85 -29.53 -23.42
C ALA A 594 17.60 -28.01 -23.53
N TYR A 595 16.86 -27.42 -22.60
CA TYR A 595 16.59 -25.99 -22.56
C TYR A 595 17.86 -25.17 -22.28
N VAL A 596 18.62 -25.53 -21.24
CA VAL A 596 19.85 -24.82 -20.85
C VAL A 596 20.86 -24.84 -21.99
N LYS A 597 21.05 -25.99 -22.65
CA LYS A 597 21.96 -26.12 -23.79
C LYS A 597 21.49 -25.35 -25.02
N ALA A 598 20.20 -25.36 -25.32
CA ALA A 598 19.65 -24.67 -26.50
C ALA A 598 19.79 -23.15 -26.41
N HIS A 599 19.67 -22.58 -25.21
CA HIS A 599 19.61 -21.13 -24.99
C HIS A 599 20.84 -20.53 -24.28
N GLY A 600 21.80 -21.36 -23.86
CA GLY A 600 23.02 -20.92 -23.20
C GLY A 600 22.76 -20.21 -21.86
N LEU A 601 21.90 -20.80 -21.02
CA LEU A 601 21.45 -20.15 -19.78
C LEU A 601 22.51 -20.26 -18.66
N GLU A 602 23.27 -19.19 -18.44
CA GLU A 602 24.31 -19.10 -17.41
C GLU A 602 23.75 -19.27 -15.99
N GLY A 603 24.47 -20.01 -15.13
CA GLY A 603 24.14 -20.19 -13.71
C GLY A 603 23.13 -21.31 -13.42
N MET A 604 22.84 -22.17 -14.41
CA MET A 604 21.98 -23.36 -14.30
C MET A 604 22.74 -24.66 -14.60
N GLU A 605 24.08 -24.62 -14.58
CA GLU A 605 24.95 -25.74 -14.92
C GLU A 605 24.76 -26.89 -13.92
N GLN A 606 24.65 -26.59 -12.62
CA GLN A 606 24.48 -27.61 -11.58
C GLN A 606 23.16 -28.36 -11.71
N GLU A 607 22.05 -27.64 -11.94
CA GLU A 607 20.74 -28.21 -12.19
C GLU A 607 20.74 -29.06 -13.45
N SER A 608 21.34 -28.54 -14.54
CA SER A 608 21.48 -29.25 -15.82
C SER A 608 22.26 -30.55 -15.66
N ASP A 609 23.44 -30.50 -15.06
CA ASP A 609 24.31 -31.66 -14.86
C ASP A 609 23.63 -32.74 -14.00
N LEU A 610 22.92 -32.35 -12.94
CA LEU A 610 22.17 -33.30 -12.12
C LEU A 610 21.04 -33.96 -12.93
N CYS A 611 20.36 -33.19 -13.78
CA CYS A 611 19.31 -33.74 -14.66
C CYS A 611 19.87 -34.73 -15.67
N GLU A 612 21.03 -34.45 -16.28
CA GLU A 612 21.70 -35.36 -17.21
C GLU A 612 22.08 -36.69 -16.54
N GLN A 613 22.60 -36.63 -15.31
CA GLN A 613 22.89 -37.84 -14.52
C GLN A 613 21.63 -38.66 -14.23
N MET A 614 20.52 -38.00 -13.90
CA MET A 614 19.24 -38.68 -13.68
C MET A 614 18.72 -39.31 -14.99
N CYS A 615 18.86 -38.65 -16.13
CA CYS A 615 18.48 -39.19 -17.44
C CYS A 615 19.29 -40.43 -17.85
N ALA A 616 20.55 -40.53 -17.43
CA ALA A 616 21.36 -41.74 -17.67
C ALA A 616 20.92 -42.95 -16.82
N LEU A 617 20.35 -42.72 -15.63
CA LEU A 617 20.05 -43.77 -14.66
C LEU A 617 18.58 -44.20 -14.61
N LEU A 618 17.66 -43.24 -14.71
CA LEU A 618 16.23 -43.47 -14.48
C LEU A 618 15.54 -44.39 -15.50
N PRO A 619 15.82 -44.32 -16.82
CA PRO A 619 15.13 -45.17 -17.80
C PRO A 619 15.27 -46.67 -17.49
N THR A 620 16.49 -47.13 -17.22
CA THR A 620 16.76 -48.53 -16.84
C THR A 620 16.07 -48.90 -15.53
N LYS A 621 16.10 -48.01 -14.53
CA LYS A 621 15.41 -48.22 -13.25
C LYS A 621 13.90 -48.33 -13.42
N ILE A 622 13.28 -47.49 -14.25
CA ILE A 622 11.84 -47.52 -14.53
C ILE A 622 11.45 -48.85 -15.19
N VAL A 623 12.20 -49.31 -16.18
CA VAL A 623 11.96 -50.60 -16.84
C VAL A 623 12.04 -51.76 -15.83
N HIS A 624 13.03 -51.73 -14.95
CA HIS A 624 13.19 -52.74 -13.91
C HIS A 624 12.04 -52.73 -12.89
N LEU A 625 11.62 -51.55 -12.40
CA LEU A 625 10.50 -51.45 -11.46
C LEU A 625 9.19 -51.95 -12.09
N ARG A 626 8.93 -51.60 -13.35
CA ARG A 626 7.75 -52.09 -14.08
C ARG A 626 7.75 -53.60 -14.28
N SER A 627 8.91 -54.21 -14.46
CA SER A 627 9.00 -55.67 -14.59
C SER A 627 8.75 -56.37 -13.25
N LEU A 628 9.24 -55.80 -12.14
CA LEU A 628 8.93 -56.29 -10.79
C LEU A 628 7.44 -56.19 -10.48
N GLU A 629 6.80 -55.06 -10.79
CA GLU A 629 5.36 -54.85 -10.60
C GLU A 629 4.52 -55.87 -11.39
N LYS A 630 4.84 -56.07 -12.67
CA LYS A 630 4.17 -57.05 -13.53
C LYS A 630 4.34 -58.49 -13.06
N ASN A 631 5.47 -58.81 -12.42
CA ASN A 631 5.73 -60.13 -11.87
C ASN A 631 5.01 -60.34 -10.53
N ALA A 632 4.90 -59.30 -9.70
CA ALA A 632 4.14 -59.34 -8.45
C ALA A 632 2.63 -59.54 -8.70
N GLU A 633 2.08 -58.94 -9.75
CA GLU A 633 0.69 -59.17 -10.19
C GLU A 633 0.42 -60.59 -10.71
N ARG A 634 1.48 -61.36 -11.02
CA ARG A 634 1.40 -62.72 -11.55
C ARG A 634 1.68 -63.81 -10.50
N ASP A 635 2.00 -63.45 -9.26
CA ASP A 635 2.31 -64.40 -8.19
C ASP A 635 1.01 -64.80 -7.43
N PRO A 636 0.53 -66.05 -7.57
CA PRO A 636 -0.74 -66.52 -6.97
C PRO A 636 -0.71 -66.63 -5.44
N LEU A 637 0.39 -66.30 -4.76
CA LEU A 637 0.52 -66.36 -3.30
C LEU A 637 0.30 -65.01 -2.59
N THR A 638 -0.03 -63.94 -3.31
CA THR A 638 -0.48 -62.66 -2.71
C THR A 638 -2.00 -62.62 -2.57
N VAL A 639 -2.57 -63.65 -1.93
CA VAL A 639 -3.92 -63.54 -1.36
C VAL A 639 -3.80 -62.70 -0.09
N ASP A 640 -4.59 -61.63 -0.04
CA ASP A 640 -4.82 -60.79 1.13
C ASP A 640 -5.07 -61.65 2.40
N PRO A 641 -4.23 -61.57 3.46
CA PRO A 641 -4.49 -62.27 4.71
C PRO A 641 -5.77 -61.79 5.42
N LEU A 642 -6.41 -60.71 4.96
CA LEU A 642 -7.65 -60.17 5.50
C LEU A 642 -8.89 -60.48 4.65
N ALA A 643 -8.78 -61.28 3.59
CA ALA A 643 -9.94 -61.71 2.80
C ALA A 643 -10.66 -62.95 3.36
N VAL A 644 -10.28 -63.45 4.54
CA VAL A 644 -11.03 -64.51 5.26
C VAL A 644 -11.14 -64.16 6.76
N GLN A 645 -12.06 -63.24 7.09
CA GLN A 645 -13.07 -63.32 8.16
C GLN A 645 -13.72 -61.97 8.42
#